data_AF-A0A957S4T3-F1
#
_entry.id   AF-A0A957S4T3-F1
#
_cell.length_a   1.000
_cell.length_b   1.000
_cell.length_c   1.000
_cell.angle_alpha   90.00
_cell.angle_beta   90.00
_cell.angle_gamma   90.00
#
_symmetry.space_group_name_H-M   'P 1'
#
loop_
_entity.id
_entity.type
_entity.pdbx_description
1 polymer ?
#
loop_
_entity_poly.entity_id
_entity_poly.type
_entity_poly.pdbx_seq_one_letter_code
_entity_poly.pdbx_strand_id
1 'polypeptide(L)'
;MMRVQKWLISLFLLALLIAPSALQAQVPALVYERYDVDIAVQPDGSFVVRETQRVRFDGEFSSGFAEIPTLYTEGIQLRSLTVDGVEYREGDPELPQQYGLTTWDDIALDWGYPPTTAGDRREFVIEYVVIGGLWVYDDFDALEWRAVPADRSGIPVEQSRVTVRLPAPLSEAEMLNTVFSPNAVTTTQPEPGLLQFEAAQPLPDGIAFHIQVAFPHGIVSAQPPEWQRRAEVAALEYEQSAFNAELTIHPDGTLAVVDRETITVQAGVLRTGARLLEWDYLDEISNIRVAEGELPLSEAPSPCENCYQVGVLSERPDPVAWYDATRGVIESRFGQQWIEWEVPPLVAGESTDFIIRYDVAGAIVPSDEGQTLTWQTGSGQSSNPAQRSRLTVNLPDGVDATQVTVAGATAISREGQRLVIAPPPEAVYSDSWTATLTLPPNATSAVMPRWGADFEAARRDVEAVAQARARQQLLFGGAGILIFLAGLVGAWLLWFRFGRDVEAPLHAEYISEPPSKLPPAVVSYLLEERVTNAGVLSAIFDLAELGLLNMTFGESEITLSQAGPEVIQEGRAIELPQASPVTVEHHHLVAYYNMMAKTLSERPIALSEWFAQHGSVLPRLYFQMGVEAGSYFEGHPDSVRHRWLVFGQLLVLAAGVLGCWSLFSFLGAMGWLALAPAFGVAAAGIALISISRWMPKRTALGVSEADKWRAFQRYLLDIKSYGALESAQKIIDDYFAYAVALGAEKIALQAAGQRGAVVPRWTTARRTWPCSQPSQRWPTQNREATATPPVIASGRGQPTISPPKLPTLQSTSDSLARSIQSSSNALSSLLSHAAGSRNTPFSVIVEGGGKAAKLTWKASTSTARVLGEAMEAGGGSGGGRSSYGSSSRRSGSFGGGFRSSSRSSSGGSSSRSSSGRRSGGGGRRGFG
;
A
#
# COMPACT_ATOMS: atom_id res chain seq x y z
N MET A 1 -12.63 30.05 7.26
CA MET A 1 -13.15 30.79 8.44
C MET A 1 -14.06 29.87 9.27
N MET A 2 -13.52 28.86 9.98
CA MET A 2 -14.32 27.87 10.75
C MET A 2 -13.72 27.58 12.14
N ARG A 3 -13.10 28.59 12.79
CA ARG A 3 -12.59 28.48 14.17
C ARG A 3 -13.16 29.52 15.15
N VAL A 4 -13.90 30.52 14.68
CA VAL A 4 -14.59 31.51 15.54
C VAL A 4 -16.03 31.07 15.89
N GLN A 5 -16.62 30.17 15.09
CA GLN A 5 -18.02 29.74 15.24
C GLN A 5 -18.26 28.68 16.33
N LYS A 6 -17.21 28.13 16.95
CA LYS A 6 -17.34 27.16 18.06
C LYS A 6 -17.42 27.80 19.46
N TRP A 7 -16.97 29.04 19.63
CA TRP A 7 -17.02 29.75 20.92
C TRP A 7 -18.36 30.45 21.17
N LEU A 8 -19.08 30.84 20.13
CA LEU A 8 -20.43 31.44 20.25
C LEU A 8 -21.53 30.41 20.60
N ILE A 9 -21.36 29.14 20.21
CA ILE A 9 -22.30 28.06 20.56
C ILE A 9 -22.16 27.69 22.05
N SER A 10 -20.93 27.72 22.59
CA SER A 10 -20.68 27.41 24.01
C SER A 10 -21.22 28.49 24.97
N LEU A 11 -21.39 29.73 24.49
CA LEU A 11 -21.96 30.83 25.28
C LEU A 11 -23.49 30.90 25.17
N PHE A 12 -24.07 30.33 24.11
CA PHE A 12 -25.52 30.16 23.97
C PHE A 12 -26.07 28.98 24.79
N LEU A 13 -25.25 27.93 25.01
CA LEU A 13 -25.59 26.79 25.86
C LEU A 13 -25.50 27.08 27.38
N LEU A 14 -24.76 28.11 27.80
CA LEU A 14 -24.68 28.52 29.20
C LEU A 14 -25.75 29.55 29.59
N ALA A 15 -26.40 30.19 28.61
CA ALA A 15 -27.49 31.15 28.82
C ALA A 15 -28.89 30.51 28.91
N LEU A 16 -29.01 29.20 28.67
CA LEU A 16 -30.29 28.46 28.72
C LEU A 16 -30.48 27.67 30.03
N LEU A 17 -29.71 27.99 31.07
CA LEU A 17 -29.65 27.24 32.33
C LEU A 17 -30.14 28.03 33.57
N ILE A 18 -30.72 29.22 33.37
CA ILE A 18 -31.39 30.00 34.42
C ILE A 18 -32.73 30.53 33.91
N ALA A 19 -33.69 29.61 33.76
CA ALA A 19 -35.10 29.93 33.87
C ALA A 19 -35.60 29.25 35.14
N PRO A 20 -36.25 29.97 36.08
CA PRO A 20 -36.94 29.30 37.17
C PRO A 20 -38.17 28.61 36.58
N SER A 21 -38.03 27.34 36.23
CA SER A 21 -39.17 26.46 36.04
C SER A 21 -39.95 26.48 37.35
N ALA A 22 -41.09 27.17 37.35
CA ALA A 22 -42.09 26.94 38.37
C ALA A 22 -42.52 25.48 38.21
N LEU A 23 -42.01 24.61 39.08
CA LEU A 23 -42.64 23.32 39.31
C LEU A 23 -44.04 23.64 39.85
N GLN A 24 -45.02 23.73 38.95
CA GLN A 24 -46.31 23.16 39.29
C GLN A 24 -46.02 21.69 39.55
N ALA A 25 -46.10 21.30 40.82
CA ALA A 25 -46.20 19.90 41.16
C ALA A 25 -47.45 19.38 40.44
N GLN A 26 -47.25 18.67 39.33
CA GLN A 26 -48.31 17.85 38.77
C GLN A 26 -48.68 16.87 39.88
N VAL A 27 -49.92 16.96 40.36
CA VAL A 27 -50.48 15.94 41.25
C VAL A 27 -50.29 14.61 40.52
N PRO A 28 -49.65 13.60 41.13
CA PRO A 28 -49.42 12.33 40.45
C PRO A 28 -50.76 11.74 40.02
N ALA A 29 -50.88 11.42 38.72
CA ALA A 29 -52.11 10.90 38.15
C ALA A 29 -52.49 9.51 38.72
N LEU A 30 -51.57 8.86 39.45
CA LEU A 30 -51.84 7.79 40.40
C LEU A 30 -50.82 7.83 41.54
N VAL A 31 -51.16 7.27 42.70
CA VAL A 31 -50.28 7.19 43.89
C VAL A 31 -50.44 5.81 44.55
N TYR A 32 -49.32 5.19 44.95
CA TYR A 32 -49.36 4.05 45.86
C TYR A 32 -49.62 4.57 47.29
N GLU A 33 -50.88 4.54 47.73
CA GLU A 33 -51.25 4.81 49.13
C GLU A 33 -50.54 3.80 50.06
N ARG A 34 -50.36 2.56 49.59
CA ARG A 34 -49.59 1.53 50.31
C ARG A 34 -48.96 0.52 49.37
N TYR A 35 -47.75 0.06 49.71
CA TYR A 35 -47.07 -1.07 49.06
C TYR A 35 -46.45 -1.94 50.15
N ASP A 36 -47.17 -2.97 50.57
CA ASP A 36 -46.71 -3.92 51.58
C ASP A 36 -46.18 -5.20 50.93
N VAL A 37 -45.19 -5.84 51.55
CA VAL A 37 -44.58 -7.06 51.04
C VAL A 37 -44.35 -8.04 52.17
N ASP A 38 -45.07 -9.16 52.15
CA ASP A 38 -44.88 -10.25 53.10
C ASP A 38 -44.04 -11.36 52.46
N ILE A 39 -42.93 -11.70 53.10
CA ILE A 39 -41.99 -12.74 52.68
C ILE A 39 -42.02 -13.87 53.71
N ALA A 40 -42.39 -15.07 53.28
CA ALA A 40 -42.43 -16.27 54.12
C ALA A 40 -41.39 -17.30 53.64
N VAL A 41 -40.28 -17.40 54.37
CA VAL A 41 -39.22 -18.39 54.14
C VAL A 41 -39.71 -19.78 54.53
N GLN A 42 -39.56 -20.73 53.62
CA GLN A 42 -40.01 -22.11 53.77
C GLN A 42 -38.87 -23.02 54.27
N PRO A 43 -39.19 -24.18 54.89
CA PRO A 43 -38.16 -25.13 55.37
C PRO A 43 -37.24 -25.70 54.29
N ASP A 44 -37.61 -25.63 53.01
CA ASP A 44 -36.80 -26.06 51.87
C ASP A 44 -35.85 -24.97 51.32
N GLY A 45 -35.87 -23.77 51.90
CA GLY A 45 -35.06 -22.63 51.44
C GLY A 45 -35.69 -21.81 50.31
N SER A 46 -36.85 -22.22 49.77
CA SER A 46 -37.67 -21.34 48.95
C SER A 46 -38.34 -20.28 49.82
N PHE A 47 -38.85 -19.20 49.22
CA PHE A 47 -39.71 -18.26 49.94
C PHE A 47 -40.88 -17.78 49.09
N VAL A 48 -42.03 -17.62 49.74
CA VAL A 48 -43.22 -17.03 49.14
C VAL A 48 -43.15 -15.53 49.35
N VAL A 49 -43.24 -14.75 48.28
CA VAL A 49 -43.41 -13.30 48.33
C VAL A 49 -44.85 -12.96 47.98
N ARG A 50 -45.47 -12.10 48.78
CA ARG A 50 -46.80 -11.55 48.55
C ARG A 50 -46.73 -10.03 48.59
N GLU A 51 -46.84 -9.40 47.44
CA GLU A 51 -46.91 -7.96 47.28
C GLU A 51 -48.36 -7.51 47.32
N THR A 52 -48.68 -6.51 48.15
CA THR A 52 -50.02 -5.90 48.26
C THR A 52 -49.92 -4.41 47.99
N GLN A 53 -50.36 -4.02 46.79
CA GLN A 53 -50.28 -2.65 46.27
C GLN A 53 -51.66 -2.00 46.32
N ARG A 54 -51.83 -0.95 47.12
CA ARG A 54 -53.06 -0.13 47.16
C ARG A 54 -52.80 1.16 46.41
N VAL A 55 -53.48 1.30 45.27
CA VAL A 55 -53.25 2.39 44.33
C VAL A 55 -54.51 3.25 44.23
N ARG A 56 -54.35 4.56 44.43
CA ARG A 56 -55.38 5.57 44.15
C ARG A 56 -55.08 6.22 42.81
N PHE A 57 -56.08 6.24 41.94
CA PHE A 57 -56.00 6.84 40.61
C PHE A 57 -56.63 8.23 40.59
N ASP A 58 -56.10 9.12 39.76
CA ASP A 58 -56.60 10.47 39.49
C ASP A 58 -56.68 10.69 37.97
N GLY A 59 -57.30 9.71 37.29
CA GLY A 59 -57.39 9.64 35.83
C GLY A 59 -57.90 8.29 35.33
N GLU A 60 -57.91 8.12 34.00
CA GLU A 60 -58.34 6.90 33.31
C GLU A 60 -57.14 5.99 33.05
N PHE A 61 -57.10 4.84 33.74
CA PHE A 61 -56.07 3.80 33.63
C PHE A 61 -56.74 2.44 33.52
N SER A 62 -56.19 1.55 32.69
CA SER A 62 -56.75 0.21 32.44
C SER A 62 -55.71 -0.91 32.42
N SER A 63 -54.47 -0.62 32.84
CA SER A 63 -53.38 -1.58 32.90
C SER A 63 -52.44 -1.28 34.07
N GLY A 64 -51.88 -2.33 34.65
CA GLY A 64 -50.84 -2.29 35.68
C GLY A 64 -49.67 -3.17 35.27
N PHE A 65 -48.51 -2.92 35.89
CA PHE A 65 -47.30 -3.72 35.67
C PHE A 65 -46.53 -3.89 36.98
N ALA A 66 -45.73 -4.95 37.07
CA ALA A 66 -44.77 -5.21 38.13
C ALA A 66 -43.50 -5.86 37.55
N GLU A 67 -42.35 -5.53 38.12
CA GLU A 67 -41.05 -6.11 37.75
C GLU A 67 -40.53 -6.94 38.93
N ILE A 68 -40.45 -8.25 38.75
CA ILE A 68 -40.02 -9.20 39.78
C ILE A 68 -38.54 -9.56 39.50
N PRO A 69 -37.61 -9.26 40.43
CA PRO A 69 -36.18 -9.42 40.19
C PRO A 69 -35.76 -10.89 40.14
N THR A 70 -35.07 -11.31 39.08
CA THR A 70 -34.56 -12.70 38.93
C THR A 70 -33.09 -12.85 39.32
N LEU A 71 -32.36 -11.74 39.44
CA LEU A 71 -30.97 -11.74 39.89
C LEU A 71 -30.84 -12.40 41.27
N TYR A 72 -29.89 -13.33 41.41
CA TYR A 72 -29.68 -14.15 42.60
C TYR A 72 -30.87 -15.07 42.95
N THR A 73 -31.48 -15.67 41.93
CA THR A 73 -32.47 -16.74 42.07
C THR A 73 -32.16 -17.89 41.10
N GLU A 74 -32.67 -19.09 41.37
CA GLU A 74 -32.64 -20.22 40.42
C GLU A 74 -33.94 -20.34 39.61
N GLY A 75 -35.01 -19.70 40.08
CA GLY A 75 -36.27 -19.56 39.35
C GLY A 75 -37.34 -18.87 40.18
N ILE A 76 -38.37 -18.35 39.50
CA ILE A 76 -39.52 -17.70 40.11
C ILE A 76 -40.79 -18.27 39.49
N GLN A 77 -41.79 -18.57 40.33
CA GLN A 77 -43.08 -19.10 39.92
C GLN A 77 -44.21 -18.21 40.43
N LEU A 78 -44.93 -17.54 39.53
CA LEU A 78 -46.16 -16.82 39.88
C LEU A 78 -47.20 -17.82 40.41
N ARG A 79 -47.78 -17.54 41.59
CA ARG A 79 -48.87 -18.32 42.19
C ARG A 79 -50.22 -17.75 41.82
N SER A 80 -50.42 -16.46 42.01
CA SER A 80 -51.65 -15.76 41.64
C SER A 80 -51.43 -14.27 41.45
N LEU A 81 -52.30 -13.66 40.65
CA LEU A 81 -52.56 -12.23 40.63
C LEU A 81 -54.04 -12.06 40.98
N THR A 82 -54.35 -11.21 41.96
CA THR A 82 -55.73 -10.82 42.24
C THR A 82 -55.88 -9.30 42.22
N VAL A 83 -57.01 -8.81 41.72
CA VAL A 83 -57.35 -7.38 41.68
C VAL A 83 -58.71 -7.19 42.33
N ASP A 84 -58.76 -6.39 43.40
CA ASP A 84 -59.93 -6.21 44.26
C ASP A 84 -60.54 -7.55 44.74
N GLY A 85 -59.68 -8.56 44.97
CA GLY A 85 -60.05 -9.92 45.37
C GLY A 85 -60.54 -10.83 44.25
N VAL A 86 -60.55 -10.38 42.99
CA VAL A 86 -60.84 -11.22 41.81
C VAL A 86 -59.54 -11.80 41.27
N GLU A 87 -59.44 -13.12 41.19
CA GLU A 87 -58.31 -13.84 40.60
C GLU A 87 -58.26 -13.65 39.07
N TYR A 88 -57.09 -13.26 38.57
CA TYR A 88 -56.85 -13.05 37.14
C TYR A 88 -56.23 -14.31 36.52
N ARG A 89 -56.43 -14.49 35.21
CA ARG A 89 -55.87 -15.63 34.46
C ARG A 89 -54.82 -15.17 33.46
N GLU A 90 -53.89 -16.06 33.14
CA GLU A 90 -52.92 -15.80 32.06
C GLU A 90 -53.65 -15.62 30.71
N GLY A 91 -53.14 -14.71 29.87
CA GLY A 91 -53.76 -14.34 28.60
C GLY A 91 -53.18 -13.05 28.01
N ASP A 92 -54.04 -12.27 27.36
CA ASP A 92 -53.66 -10.99 26.76
C ASP A 92 -53.76 -9.85 27.81
N PRO A 93 -52.65 -9.20 28.21
CA PRO A 93 -52.67 -8.15 29.23
C PRO A 93 -53.32 -6.85 28.77
N GLU A 94 -53.64 -6.66 27.47
CA GLU A 94 -54.47 -5.54 27.02
C GLU A 94 -55.96 -5.74 27.37
N LEU A 95 -56.37 -6.95 27.77
CA LEU A 95 -57.75 -7.30 28.09
C LEU A 95 -58.02 -7.34 29.61
N PRO A 96 -59.20 -6.88 30.07
CA PRO A 96 -59.58 -6.98 31.48
C PRO A 96 -59.56 -8.42 32.03
N GLN A 97 -59.13 -8.56 33.30
CA GLN A 97 -59.04 -9.83 34.03
C GLN A 97 -58.02 -10.83 33.45
N GLN A 98 -57.05 -10.33 32.69
CA GLN A 98 -55.95 -11.11 32.14
C GLN A 98 -54.60 -10.50 32.51
N TYR A 99 -53.60 -11.36 32.62
CA TYR A 99 -52.20 -10.98 32.78
C TYR A 99 -51.31 -11.70 31.76
N GLY A 100 -50.17 -11.09 31.45
CA GLY A 100 -49.10 -11.67 30.64
C GLY A 100 -47.77 -11.62 31.40
N LEU A 101 -46.92 -12.61 31.15
CA LEU A 101 -45.57 -12.68 31.70
C LEU A 101 -44.56 -12.56 30.56
N THR A 102 -43.60 -11.64 30.69
CA THR A 102 -42.47 -11.50 29.76
C THR A 102 -41.15 -11.56 30.52
N THR A 103 -40.28 -12.51 30.17
CA THR A 103 -38.96 -12.66 30.80
C THR A 103 -37.88 -12.04 29.92
N TRP A 104 -37.10 -11.11 30.47
CA TRP A 104 -35.86 -10.59 29.88
C TRP A 104 -34.70 -10.80 30.86
N ASP A 105 -34.18 -9.73 31.47
CA ASP A 105 -33.25 -9.80 32.60
C ASP A 105 -34.00 -9.99 33.94
N ASP A 106 -35.24 -9.47 34.03
CA ASP A 106 -36.19 -9.68 35.14
C ASP A 106 -37.54 -10.17 34.57
N ILE A 107 -38.49 -10.56 35.44
CA ILE A 107 -39.85 -10.94 35.03
C ILE A 107 -40.75 -9.70 35.05
N ALA A 108 -41.21 -9.29 33.87
CA ALA A 108 -42.28 -8.30 33.74
C ALA A 108 -43.65 -9.02 33.78
N LEU A 109 -44.49 -8.62 34.72
CA LEU A 109 -45.89 -9.04 34.85
C LEU A 109 -46.78 -7.84 34.50
N ASP A 110 -47.48 -7.92 33.35
CA ASP A 110 -48.44 -6.92 32.90
C ASP A 110 -49.87 -7.43 33.08
N TRP A 111 -50.84 -6.59 33.44
CA TRP A 111 -52.24 -6.99 33.56
C TRP A 111 -53.24 -5.89 33.18
N GLY A 112 -54.37 -6.31 32.60
CA GLY A 112 -55.45 -5.43 32.17
C GLY A 112 -56.63 -5.41 33.15
N TYR A 113 -57.15 -4.22 33.45
CA TYR A 113 -58.31 -4.03 34.32
C TYR A 113 -59.31 -2.99 33.77
N PRO A 114 -60.58 -2.99 34.20
CA PRO A 114 -61.57 -2.02 33.71
C PRO A 114 -61.14 -0.56 33.99
N PRO A 115 -61.28 0.37 33.02
CA PRO A 115 -60.83 1.75 33.15
C PRO A 115 -61.26 2.43 34.45
N THR A 116 -60.32 3.07 35.13
CA THR A 116 -60.56 3.84 36.36
C THR A 116 -61.11 5.24 36.07
N THR A 117 -61.59 5.88 37.12
CA THR A 117 -61.99 7.28 37.18
C THR A 117 -61.25 8.00 38.31
N ALA A 118 -61.29 9.34 38.31
CA ALA A 118 -60.58 10.14 39.31
C ALA A 118 -61.13 9.89 40.73
N GLY A 119 -60.24 9.44 41.63
CA GLY A 119 -60.57 9.06 43.01
C GLY A 119 -60.74 7.56 43.25
N ASP A 120 -60.76 6.73 42.20
CA ASP A 120 -60.86 5.27 42.33
C ASP A 120 -59.65 4.68 43.07
N ARG A 121 -59.90 3.58 43.77
CA ARG A 121 -58.86 2.77 44.41
C ARG A 121 -58.92 1.34 43.89
N ARG A 122 -57.76 0.74 43.67
CA ARG A 122 -57.60 -0.69 43.40
C ARG A 122 -56.62 -1.30 44.40
N GLU A 123 -56.88 -2.54 44.79
CA GLU A 123 -55.91 -3.38 45.49
C GLU A 123 -55.41 -4.45 44.53
N PHE A 124 -54.11 -4.44 44.22
CA PHE A 124 -53.44 -5.48 43.46
C PHE A 124 -52.66 -6.36 44.44
N VAL A 125 -52.86 -7.67 44.37
CA VAL A 125 -52.10 -8.65 45.16
C VAL A 125 -51.39 -9.61 44.21
N ILE A 126 -50.08 -9.63 44.29
CA ILE A 126 -49.20 -10.48 43.48
C ILE A 126 -48.55 -11.47 44.43
N GLU A 127 -48.70 -12.77 44.18
CA GLU A 127 -48.09 -13.81 44.99
C GLU A 127 -47.23 -14.72 44.12
N TYR A 128 -45.97 -14.94 44.51
CA TYR A 128 -45.02 -15.78 43.78
C TYR A 128 -44.06 -16.52 44.72
N VAL A 129 -43.42 -17.57 44.23
CA VAL A 129 -42.39 -18.32 44.95
C VAL A 129 -41.05 -18.09 44.29
N VAL A 130 -40.06 -17.75 45.10
CA VAL A 130 -38.65 -17.64 44.71
C VAL A 130 -37.93 -18.93 45.13
N ILE A 131 -37.22 -19.53 44.18
CA ILE A 131 -36.47 -20.78 44.34
C ILE A 131 -34.98 -20.45 44.35
N GLY A 132 -34.25 -20.98 45.34
CA GLY A 132 -32.82 -20.78 45.49
C GLY A 132 -32.43 -19.30 45.68
N GLY A 133 -33.29 -18.47 46.28
CA GLY A 133 -33.05 -17.03 46.46
C GLY A 133 -32.39 -16.64 47.79
N LEU A 134 -31.92 -17.62 48.56
CA LEU A 134 -31.17 -17.40 49.80
C LEU A 134 -29.67 -17.52 49.51
N TRP A 135 -28.87 -16.68 50.17
CA TRP A 135 -27.45 -16.96 50.37
C TRP A 135 -27.33 -18.01 51.47
N VAL A 136 -26.47 -19.02 51.27
CA VAL A 136 -26.28 -20.16 52.18
C VAL A 136 -24.79 -20.25 52.51
N TYR A 137 -24.44 -20.12 53.79
CA TYR A 137 -23.08 -20.27 54.31
C TYR A 137 -23.09 -21.21 55.52
N ASP A 138 -21.92 -21.76 55.89
CA ASP A 138 -21.83 -22.79 56.94
C ASP A 138 -22.34 -22.32 58.32
N ASP A 139 -22.14 -21.03 58.65
CA ASP A 139 -22.56 -20.44 59.93
C ASP A 139 -23.97 -19.80 59.86
N PHE A 140 -24.39 -19.28 58.70
CA PHE A 140 -25.64 -18.54 58.53
C PHE A 140 -26.23 -18.62 57.12
N ASP A 141 -27.56 -18.56 57.05
CA ASP A 141 -28.31 -18.34 55.82
C ASP A 141 -28.78 -16.88 55.78
N ALA A 142 -28.90 -16.27 54.59
CA ALA A 142 -29.39 -14.90 54.45
C ALA A 142 -30.37 -14.71 53.29
N LEU A 143 -31.54 -14.16 53.60
CA LEU A 143 -32.45 -13.55 52.64
C LEU A 143 -31.95 -12.15 52.31
N GLU A 144 -31.75 -11.83 51.03
CA GLU A 144 -31.58 -10.46 50.55
C GLU A 144 -32.63 -10.20 49.46
N TRP A 145 -33.55 -9.25 49.68
CA TRP A 145 -34.67 -9.04 48.76
C TRP A 145 -35.04 -7.57 48.57
N ARG A 146 -35.16 -7.16 47.29
CA ARG A 146 -35.66 -5.85 46.89
C ARG A 146 -37.19 -5.87 46.90
N ALA A 147 -37.77 -5.80 48.10
CA ALA A 147 -39.21 -5.86 48.33
C ALA A 147 -40.00 -4.81 47.53
N VAL A 148 -39.55 -3.55 47.50
CA VAL A 148 -40.18 -2.52 46.65
C VAL A 148 -39.18 -2.07 45.58
N PRO A 149 -39.49 -2.15 44.27
CA PRO A 149 -38.56 -1.82 43.19
C PRO A 149 -38.24 -0.31 43.16
N ALA A 150 -37.06 0.05 42.63
CA ALA A 150 -36.61 1.44 42.62
C ALA A 150 -37.33 2.30 41.56
N ASP A 151 -37.46 1.79 40.34
CA ASP A 151 -38.22 2.46 39.27
C ASP A 151 -39.71 2.17 39.45
N ARG A 152 -40.48 3.24 39.61
CA ARG A 152 -41.93 3.25 39.66
C ARG A 152 -42.47 4.37 38.76
N SER A 153 -41.76 4.68 37.67
CA SER A 153 -42.15 5.68 36.66
C SER A 153 -42.52 7.05 37.23
N GLY A 154 -41.77 7.55 38.23
CA GLY A 154 -42.02 8.82 38.89
C GLY A 154 -43.03 8.78 40.05
N ILE A 155 -43.57 7.61 40.40
CA ILE A 155 -44.65 7.47 41.39
C ILE A 155 -44.09 7.14 42.78
N PRO A 156 -44.36 7.96 43.82
CA PRO A 156 -43.96 7.65 45.19
C PRO A 156 -44.89 6.63 45.84
N VAL A 157 -44.38 5.97 46.89
CA VAL A 157 -45.18 5.14 47.80
C VAL A 157 -45.34 5.89 49.12
N GLU A 158 -46.57 6.15 49.56
CA GLU A 158 -46.84 6.92 50.78
C GLU A 158 -46.49 6.14 52.05
N GLN A 159 -46.81 4.84 52.09
CA GLN A 159 -46.51 3.92 53.19
C GLN A 159 -46.08 2.55 52.67
N SER A 160 -45.07 1.95 53.30
CA SER A 160 -44.61 0.61 52.94
C SER A 160 -44.10 -0.15 54.16
N ARG A 161 -44.46 -1.43 54.21
CA ARG A 161 -44.11 -2.37 55.27
C ARG A 161 -43.62 -3.66 54.64
N VAL A 162 -42.43 -4.10 55.01
CA VAL A 162 -41.88 -5.41 54.63
C VAL A 162 -41.93 -6.32 55.86
N THR A 163 -42.54 -7.48 55.75
CA THR A 163 -42.56 -8.50 56.80
C THR A 163 -41.75 -9.70 56.35
N VAL A 164 -40.85 -10.21 57.19
CA VAL A 164 -40.11 -11.46 56.94
C VAL A 164 -40.48 -12.47 58.03
N ARG A 165 -41.03 -13.61 57.62
CA ARG A 165 -41.35 -14.74 58.49
C ARG A 165 -40.39 -15.90 58.19
N LEU A 166 -39.66 -16.33 59.22
CA LEU A 166 -38.79 -17.51 59.19
C LEU A 166 -39.58 -18.77 59.59
N PRO A 167 -39.15 -19.98 59.18
CA PRO A 167 -39.87 -21.22 59.49
C PRO A 167 -39.69 -21.69 60.94
N ALA A 168 -38.71 -21.15 61.67
CA ALA A 168 -38.46 -21.42 63.08
C ALA A 168 -38.57 -20.14 63.94
N PRO A 169 -39.03 -20.24 65.20
CA PRO A 169 -39.08 -19.10 66.12
C PRO A 169 -37.67 -18.74 66.61
N LEU A 170 -37.14 -17.61 66.14
CA LEU A 170 -35.87 -17.02 66.59
C LEU A 170 -36.08 -15.73 67.38
N SER A 171 -35.20 -15.46 68.34
CA SER A 171 -35.11 -14.16 68.98
C SER A 171 -34.34 -13.15 68.12
N GLU A 172 -34.59 -11.85 68.32
CA GLU A 172 -33.89 -10.76 67.62
C GLU A 172 -32.35 -10.86 67.73
N ALA A 173 -31.82 -11.38 68.84
CA ALA A 173 -30.38 -11.53 69.06
C ALA A 173 -29.73 -12.68 68.27
N GLU A 174 -30.53 -13.60 67.71
CA GLU A 174 -30.05 -14.70 66.87
C GLU A 174 -30.06 -14.33 65.38
N MET A 175 -30.57 -13.14 65.02
CA MET A 175 -30.68 -12.68 63.64
C MET A 175 -29.89 -11.39 63.43
N LEU A 176 -29.29 -11.24 62.26
CA LEU A 176 -28.73 -9.96 61.81
C LEU A 176 -29.64 -9.41 60.71
N ASN A 177 -30.02 -8.14 60.81
CA ASN A 177 -30.81 -7.47 59.78
C ASN A 177 -30.13 -6.18 59.33
N THR A 178 -30.15 -5.93 58.02
CA THR A 178 -29.61 -4.72 57.40
C THR A 178 -30.64 -4.18 56.42
N VAL A 179 -30.90 -2.87 56.50
CA VAL A 179 -31.73 -2.16 55.52
C VAL A 179 -30.80 -1.33 54.66
N PHE A 180 -30.70 -1.67 53.37
CA PHE A 180 -29.90 -0.91 52.42
C PHE A 180 -30.60 0.38 51.96
N SER A 181 -31.94 0.39 52.01
CA SER A 181 -32.77 1.55 51.67
C SER A 181 -34.22 1.31 52.12
N PRO A 182 -34.97 2.33 52.59
CA PRO A 182 -34.62 3.75 52.71
C PRO A 182 -33.83 4.11 53.99
N ASN A 183 -33.34 5.35 54.08
CA ASN A 183 -32.51 5.87 55.18
C ASN A 183 -33.16 5.87 56.58
N ALA A 184 -34.47 5.62 56.69
CA ALA A 184 -35.21 5.64 57.94
C ALA A 184 -36.28 4.55 57.94
N VAL A 185 -36.01 3.47 58.65
CA VAL A 185 -36.91 2.32 58.83
C VAL A 185 -37.00 2.00 60.32
N THR A 186 -38.20 1.68 60.78
CA THR A 186 -38.40 1.09 62.11
C THR A 186 -38.42 -0.43 61.94
N THR A 187 -37.40 -1.11 62.47
CA THR A 187 -37.41 -2.57 62.62
C THR A 187 -38.09 -2.93 63.94
N THR A 188 -39.00 -3.90 63.91
CA THR A 188 -39.55 -4.54 65.12
C THR A 188 -39.62 -6.05 64.93
N GLN A 189 -39.61 -6.79 66.05
CA GLN A 189 -39.97 -8.20 66.09
C GLN A 189 -41.28 -8.36 66.88
N PRO A 190 -42.46 -8.46 66.21
CA PRO A 190 -43.73 -8.65 66.90
C PRO A 190 -43.85 -10.03 67.57
N GLU A 191 -43.25 -11.05 66.96
CA GLU A 191 -43.26 -12.46 67.41
C GLU A 191 -41.91 -13.12 67.06
N PRO A 192 -41.46 -14.16 67.79
CA PRO A 192 -40.25 -14.90 67.45
C PRO A 192 -40.27 -15.42 66.01
N GLY A 193 -39.19 -15.20 65.25
CA GLY A 193 -39.09 -15.54 63.82
C GLY A 193 -39.87 -14.62 62.87
N LEU A 194 -40.50 -13.54 63.35
CA LEU A 194 -41.20 -12.55 62.53
C LEU A 194 -40.55 -11.17 62.64
N LEU A 195 -39.81 -10.75 61.62
CA LEU A 195 -39.24 -9.40 61.51
C LEU A 195 -40.15 -8.50 60.68
N GLN A 196 -40.23 -7.23 61.05
CA GLN A 196 -41.06 -6.25 60.38
C GLN A 196 -40.35 -4.90 60.25
N PHE A 197 -40.29 -4.42 59.01
CA PHE A 197 -39.59 -3.21 58.58
C PHE A 197 -40.62 -2.21 58.06
N GLU A 198 -40.79 -1.08 58.75
CA GLU A 198 -41.73 -0.03 58.34
C GLU A 198 -40.99 1.24 57.92
N ALA A 199 -41.25 1.71 56.70
CA ALA A 199 -40.66 2.94 56.18
C ALA A 199 -41.17 4.16 56.97
N ALA A 200 -40.27 4.90 57.60
CA ALA A 200 -40.63 6.04 58.46
C ALA A 200 -41.05 7.29 57.67
N GLN A 201 -40.87 7.28 56.36
CA GLN A 201 -41.22 8.36 55.42
C GLN A 201 -41.67 7.74 54.08
N PRO A 202 -42.46 8.47 53.26
CA PRO A 202 -42.79 8.06 51.89
C PRO A 202 -41.53 7.72 51.07
N LEU A 203 -41.60 6.65 50.29
CA LEU A 203 -40.54 6.23 49.37
C LEU A 203 -40.64 7.02 48.06
N PRO A 204 -39.73 7.96 47.75
CA PRO A 204 -39.71 8.63 46.47
C PRO A 204 -39.25 7.67 45.38
N ASP A 205 -39.70 7.90 44.14
CA ASP A 205 -39.23 7.18 42.95
C ASP A 205 -37.69 7.20 42.82
N GLY A 206 -37.13 6.13 42.27
CA GLY A 206 -35.68 5.88 42.24
C GLY A 206 -35.10 5.31 43.53
N ILE A 207 -35.89 5.17 44.60
CA ILE A 207 -35.48 4.55 45.88
C ILE A 207 -36.26 3.26 46.11
N ALA A 208 -35.55 2.13 46.16
CA ALA A 208 -36.10 0.81 46.52
C ALA A 208 -36.30 0.67 48.03
N PHE A 209 -37.16 -0.25 48.46
CA PHE A 209 -37.11 -0.81 49.81
C PHE A 209 -36.35 -2.14 49.71
N HIS A 210 -35.11 -2.15 50.22
CA HIS A 210 -34.19 -3.27 50.08
C HIS A 210 -33.68 -3.71 51.46
N ILE A 211 -33.99 -4.96 51.81
CA ILE A 211 -33.66 -5.55 53.11
C ILE A 211 -32.75 -6.78 52.95
N GLN A 212 -32.02 -7.06 54.01
CA GLN A 212 -31.33 -8.33 54.23
C GLN A 212 -31.59 -8.82 55.65
N VAL A 213 -31.84 -10.12 55.79
CA VAL A 213 -32.05 -10.84 57.05
C VAL A 213 -31.21 -12.10 57.02
N ALA A 214 -30.20 -12.16 57.88
CA ALA A 214 -29.39 -13.34 58.13
C ALA A 214 -29.83 -14.04 59.44
N PHE A 215 -29.80 -15.36 59.44
CA PHE A 215 -30.21 -16.23 60.54
C PHE A 215 -29.33 -17.50 60.57
N PRO A 216 -29.26 -18.24 61.69
CA PRO A 216 -28.34 -19.36 61.83
C PRO A 216 -28.60 -20.47 60.82
N HIS A 217 -27.54 -21.07 60.29
CA HIS A 217 -27.65 -22.14 59.30
C HIS A 217 -28.36 -23.39 59.86
N GLY A 218 -28.99 -24.16 58.98
CA GLY A 218 -29.70 -25.40 59.33
C GLY A 218 -31.14 -25.21 59.82
N ILE A 219 -31.65 -23.96 59.82
CA ILE A 219 -33.07 -23.64 60.02
C ILE A 219 -33.89 -23.95 58.76
N VAL A 220 -33.25 -23.82 57.60
CA VAL A 220 -33.74 -24.30 56.31
C VAL A 220 -32.82 -25.43 55.82
N SER A 221 -33.35 -26.28 54.95
CA SER A 221 -32.58 -27.33 54.25
C SER A 221 -32.00 -26.85 52.91
N ALA A 222 -31.76 -25.54 52.79
CA ALA A 222 -31.19 -24.91 51.61
C ALA A 222 -29.76 -25.41 51.35
N GLN A 223 -29.31 -25.30 50.10
CA GLN A 223 -27.93 -25.58 49.68
C GLN A 223 -27.42 -24.40 48.82
N PRO A 224 -26.10 -24.11 48.78
CA PRO A 224 -25.55 -22.99 48.02
C PRO A 224 -25.91 -23.06 46.51
N PRO A 225 -26.74 -22.11 46.00
CA PRO A 225 -27.26 -22.16 44.65
C PRO A 225 -26.18 -21.87 43.58
N GLU A 226 -26.44 -22.25 42.34
CA GLU A 226 -25.49 -22.09 41.21
C GLU A 226 -25.09 -20.63 40.94
N TRP A 227 -25.96 -19.67 41.26
CA TRP A 227 -25.59 -18.25 41.15
C TRP A 227 -24.65 -17.80 42.27
N GLN A 228 -24.75 -18.36 43.48
CA GLN A 228 -23.88 -18.00 44.60
C GLN A 228 -22.46 -18.51 44.33
N ARG A 229 -22.31 -19.77 43.93
CA ARG A 229 -21.02 -20.34 43.54
C ARG A 229 -20.34 -19.54 42.42
N ARG A 230 -21.10 -19.07 41.42
CA ARG A 230 -20.58 -18.17 40.37
C ARG A 230 -20.21 -16.77 40.89
N ALA A 231 -20.97 -16.21 41.83
CA ALA A 231 -20.68 -14.90 42.43
C ALA A 231 -19.42 -14.94 43.32
N GLU A 232 -19.24 -16.01 44.09
CA GLU A 232 -18.06 -16.27 44.92
C GLU A 232 -16.78 -16.40 44.08
N VAL A 233 -16.82 -17.20 43.02
CA VAL A 233 -15.69 -17.37 42.09
C VAL A 233 -15.42 -16.09 41.28
N ALA A 234 -16.45 -15.32 40.92
CA ALA A 234 -16.26 -14.03 40.25
C ALA A 234 -15.64 -12.94 41.14
N ALA A 235 -15.67 -13.13 42.47
CA ALA A 235 -15.02 -12.27 43.45
C ALA A 235 -13.63 -12.76 43.88
N LEU A 236 -13.12 -13.84 43.27
CA LEU A 236 -11.84 -14.45 43.60
C LEU A 236 -10.66 -13.52 43.28
N GLU A 237 -9.91 -13.14 44.32
CA GLU A 237 -8.56 -12.59 44.22
C GLU A 237 -7.63 -13.56 44.96
N TYR A 238 -6.57 -14.06 44.31
CA TYR A 238 -5.59 -14.96 44.91
C TYR A 238 -4.15 -14.56 44.55
N GLU A 239 -3.20 -15.01 45.34
CA GLU A 239 -1.77 -14.82 45.13
C GLU A 239 -1.07 -16.17 44.97
N GLN A 240 -0.21 -16.31 43.96
CA GLN A 240 0.71 -17.44 43.86
C GLN A 240 2.01 -17.10 44.62
N SER A 241 2.10 -17.50 45.88
CA SER A 241 3.21 -17.15 46.77
C SER A 241 4.49 -17.95 46.49
N ALA A 242 4.39 -19.09 45.77
CA ALA A 242 5.52 -19.83 45.21
C ALA A 242 5.13 -20.75 44.05
N PHE A 243 6.06 -20.99 43.13
CA PHE A 243 6.02 -22.06 42.12
C PHE A 243 7.34 -22.83 42.13
N ASN A 244 7.33 -24.12 42.44
CA ASN A 244 8.54 -24.95 42.46
C ASN A 244 8.37 -26.14 41.53
N ALA A 245 9.16 -26.21 40.45
CA ALA A 245 9.30 -27.41 39.63
C ALA A 245 10.45 -28.27 40.17
N GLU A 246 10.23 -29.56 40.37
CA GLU A 246 11.26 -30.55 40.66
C GLU A 246 11.27 -31.64 39.59
N LEU A 247 12.41 -31.78 38.90
CA LEU A 247 12.63 -32.74 37.82
C LEU A 247 13.60 -33.80 38.32
N THR A 248 13.25 -35.08 38.14
CA THR A 248 14.16 -36.20 38.36
C THR A 248 14.47 -36.85 37.03
N ILE A 249 15.74 -36.78 36.61
CA ILE A 249 16.21 -37.36 35.35
C ILE A 249 16.48 -38.85 35.57
N HIS A 250 15.78 -39.71 34.86
CA HIS A 250 16.02 -41.15 34.90
C HIS A 250 17.14 -41.58 33.94
N PRO A 251 17.84 -42.71 34.21
CA PRO A 251 18.93 -43.19 33.36
C PRO A 251 18.54 -43.47 31.90
N ASP A 252 17.26 -43.73 31.62
CA ASP A 252 16.73 -43.97 30.27
C ASP A 252 16.46 -42.68 29.47
N GLY A 253 16.51 -41.51 30.13
CA GLY A 253 16.22 -40.21 29.55
C GLY A 253 14.80 -39.70 29.77
N THR A 254 13.95 -40.45 30.47
CA THR A 254 12.64 -39.95 30.93
C THR A 254 12.80 -39.01 32.13
N LEU A 255 11.83 -38.14 32.34
CA LEU A 255 11.77 -37.23 33.48
C LEU A 255 10.52 -37.49 34.32
N ALA A 256 10.68 -37.71 35.63
CA ALA A 256 9.57 -37.56 36.56
C ALA A 256 9.54 -36.10 37.05
N VAL A 257 8.40 -35.43 36.86
CA VAL A 257 8.23 -33.99 37.17
C VAL A 257 7.21 -33.81 38.28
N VAL A 258 7.51 -32.90 39.20
CA VAL A 258 6.63 -32.46 40.28
C VAL A 258 6.58 -30.93 40.28
N ASP A 259 5.47 -30.38 39.79
CA ASP A 259 5.16 -28.96 39.95
C ASP A 259 4.40 -28.77 41.28
N ARG A 260 4.87 -27.84 42.12
CA ARG A 260 4.20 -27.41 43.36
C ARG A 260 3.87 -25.93 43.29
N GLU A 261 2.58 -25.62 43.33
CA GLU A 261 2.03 -24.27 43.32
C GLU A 261 1.47 -23.92 44.70
N THR A 262 2.07 -22.96 45.40
CA THR A 262 1.55 -22.47 46.68
C THR A 262 0.64 -21.27 46.41
N ILE A 263 -0.66 -21.41 46.69
CA ILE A 263 -1.66 -20.37 46.48
C ILE A 263 -2.17 -19.87 47.84
N THR A 264 -2.43 -18.56 47.93
CA THR A 264 -3.08 -17.90 49.08
C THR A 264 -4.29 -17.12 48.58
N VAL A 265 -5.48 -17.36 49.13
CA VAL A 265 -6.70 -16.64 48.74
C VAL A 265 -6.73 -15.28 49.46
N GLN A 266 -6.88 -14.19 48.70
CA GLN A 266 -6.94 -12.83 49.22
C GLN A 266 -8.39 -12.33 49.39
N ALA A 267 -9.28 -12.70 48.45
CA ALA A 267 -10.72 -12.41 48.49
C ALA A 267 -11.52 -13.46 47.69
N GLY A 268 -12.82 -13.55 47.92
CA GLY A 268 -13.69 -14.52 47.24
C GLY A 268 -13.44 -15.96 47.70
N VAL A 269 -13.73 -16.92 46.83
CA VAL A 269 -13.55 -18.36 47.10
C VAL A 269 -12.86 -19.04 45.92
N LEU A 270 -11.77 -19.75 46.20
CA LEU A 270 -11.10 -20.61 45.24
C LEU A 270 -11.72 -22.01 45.31
N ARG A 271 -12.41 -22.43 44.25
CA ARG A 271 -13.01 -23.77 44.11
C ARG A 271 -12.36 -24.60 43.01
N THR A 272 -11.67 -23.95 42.07
CA THR A 272 -11.06 -24.61 40.91
C THR A 272 -9.65 -24.10 40.67
N GLY A 273 -8.80 -24.95 40.10
CA GLY A 273 -7.47 -24.59 39.60
C GLY A 273 -7.19 -25.22 38.26
N ALA A 274 -6.22 -24.68 37.53
CA ALA A 274 -5.87 -25.13 36.19
C ALA A 274 -4.36 -25.04 35.92
N ARG A 275 -3.84 -26.02 35.17
CA ARG A 275 -2.45 -26.09 34.70
C ARG A 275 -2.44 -26.40 33.22
N LEU A 276 -1.71 -25.60 32.43
CA LEU A 276 -1.40 -25.92 31.04
C LEU A 276 0.01 -26.51 30.94
N LEU A 277 0.12 -27.65 30.26
CA LEU A 277 1.39 -28.29 29.90
C LEU A 277 1.57 -28.20 28.38
N GLU A 278 2.63 -27.52 27.95
CA GLU A 278 3.01 -27.39 26.55
C GLU A 278 3.82 -28.62 26.12
N TRP A 279 3.49 -29.22 24.96
CA TRP A 279 4.25 -30.34 24.39
C TRP A 279 5.44 -29.86 23.54
N ASP A 280 5.82 -28.59 23.67
CA ASP A 280 6.94 -27.96 22.98
C ASP A 280 8.23 -28.73 23.27
N TYR A 281 8.81 -29.33 22.22
CA TYR A 281 10.03 -30.15 22.32
C TYR A 281 9.93 -31.38 23.24
N LEU A 282 8.72 -31.96 23.37
CA LEU A 282 8.45 -33.18 24.12
C LEU A 282 7.89 -34.30 23.21
N ASP A 283 8.15 -35.55 23.57
CA ASP A 283 7.58 -36.71 22.87
C ASP A 283 6.25 -37.19 23.45
N GLU A 284 6.11 -37.17 24.78
CA GLU A 284 4.91 -37.61 25.50
C GLU A 284 4.88 -37.00 26.90
N ILE A 285 3.67 -36.70 27.40
CA ILE A 285 3.39 -36.39 28.79
C ILE A 285 2.37 -37.43 29.28
N SER A 286 2.65 -38.11 30.38
CA SER A 286 1.87 -39.24 30.88
C SER A 286 1.80 -39.28 32.41
N ASN A 287 1.03 -40.22 32.96
CA ASN A 287 0.92 -40.48 34.41
C ASN A 287 0.59 -39.25 35.28
N ILE A 288 -0.15 -38.28 34.71
CA ILE A 288 -0.58 -37.05 35.39
C ILE A 288 -1.38 -37.41 36.65
N ARG A 289 -1.07 -36.75 37.77
CA ARG A 289 -1.81 -36.83 39.04
C ARG A 289 -1.80 -35.47 39.72
N VAL A 290 -2.93 -35.06 40.28
CA VAL A 290 -3.06 -33.81 41.05
C VAL A 290 -3.35 -34.15 42.52
N ALA A 291 -2.82 -33.35 43.43
CA ALA A 291 -3.12 -33.41 44.86
C ALA A 291 -3.22 -32.00 45.45
N GLU A 292 -4.06 -31.84 46.47
CA GLU A 292 -4.09 -30.66 47.32
C GLU A 292 -3.39 -30.98 48.65
N GLY A 293 -2.21 -30.39 48.87
CA GLY A 293 -1.34 -30.74 50.00
C GLY A 293 -0.99 -32.23 50.00
N GLU A 294 -1.51 -32.96 50.99
CA GLU A 294 -1.37 -34.42 51.11
C GLU A 294 -2.62 -35.20 50.63
N LEU A 295 -3.68 -34.52 50.17
CA LEU A 295 -4.92 -35.11 49.69
C LEU A 295 -4.84 -35.38 48.18
N PRO A 296 -4.77 -36.64 47.71
CA PRO A 296 -4.79 -36.95 46.28
C PRO A 296 -6.20 -36.75 45.71
N LEU A 297 -6.27 -36.04 44.57
CA LEU A 297 -7.52 -35.83 43.83
C LEU A 297 -7.78 -37.04 42.91
N SER A 298 -9.04 -37.29 42.59
CA SER A 298 -9.45 -38.41 41.72
C SER A 298 -9.63 -37.97 40.27
N GLU A 299 -9.14 -38.76 39.31
CA GLU A 299 -9.36 -38.45 37.89
C GLU A 299 -10.83 -38.73 37.51
N ALA A 300 -11.51 -37.75 36.91
CA ALA A 300 -12.91 -37.84 36.51
C ALA A 300 -13.16 -37.22 35.12
N PRO A 301 -14.13 -37.74 34.33
CA PRO A 301 -14.45 -37.22 32.99
C PRO A 301 -15.37 -35.99 33.01
N SER A 302 -15.75 -35.50 34.18
CA SER A 302 -16.59 -34.33 34.40
C SER A 302 -16.18 -33.66 35.72
N PRO A 303 -16.37 -32.33 35.87
CA PRO A 303 -16.07 -31.65 37.12
C PRO A 303 -16.79 -32.26 38.32
N CYS A 304 -16.05 -32.48 39.41
CA CYS A 304 -16.57 -32.92 40.70
C CYS A 304 -15.63 -32.51 41.83
N GLU A 305 -16.18 -32.34 43.03
CA GLU A 305 -15.41 -31.99 44.23
C GLU A 305 -14.35 -33.06 44.54
N ASN A 306 -13.12 -32.61 44.82
CA ASN A 306 -11.94 -33.47 45.00
C ASN A 306 -11.53 -34.27 43.74
N CYS A 307 -11.90 -33.79 42.56
CA CYS A 307 -11.56 -34.40 41.28
C CYS A 307 -10.62 -33.53 40.43
N TYR A 308 -9.93 -34.16 39.48
CA TYR A 308 -9.30 -33.47 38.37
C TYR A 308 -9.66 -34.12 37.04
N GLN A 309 -9.59 -33.35 35.97
CA GLN A 309 -9.80 -33.77 34.59
C GLN A 309 -8.61 -33.34 33.73
N VAL A 310 -8.30 -34.14 32.72
CA VAL A 310 -7.18 -33.88 31.79
C VAL A 310 -7.72 -33.90 30.37
N GLY A 311 -7.40 -32.88 29.59
CA GLY A 311 -7.80 -32.80 28.18
C GLY A 311 -6.72 -32.24 27.28
N VAL A 312 -6.93 -32.35 25.97
CA VAL A 312 -5.98 -31.92 24.94
C VAL A 312 -6.64 -30.81 24.12
N LEU A 313 -6.03 -29.62 24.09
CA LEU A 313 -6.56 -28.43 23.41
C LEU A 313 -6.34 -28.45 21.89
N SER A 314 -5.25 -29.08 21.46
CA SER A 314 -4.99 -29.43 20.07
C SER A 314 -4.41 -30.82 20.05
N GLU A 315 -5.09 -31.76 19.38
CA GLU A 315 -4.41 -32.99 18.96
C GLU A 315 -3.10 -32.59 18.29
N ARG A 316 -2.03 -33.33 18.62
CA ARG A 316 -0.69 -33.14 18.06
C ARG A 316 -0.85 -33.19 16.54
N PRO A 317 -0.72 -32.06 15.80
CA PRO A 317 -0.63 -32.16 14.36
C PRO A 317 0.59 -33.04 14.08
N ASP A 318 0.54 -33.87 13.03
CA ASP A 318 1.77 -34.49 12.55
C ASP A 318 2.85 -33.41 12.47
N PRO A 319 4.12 -33.67 12.86
CA PRO A 319 5.20 -32.69 12.92
C PRO A 319 5.69 -32.23 11.53
N VAL A 320 4.75 -32.03 10.61
CA VAL A 320 4.84 -31.24 9.41
C VAL A 320 4.96 -29.77 9.81
N ALA A 321 6.19 -29.42 10.21
CA ALA A 321 6.77 -28.10 10.03
C ALA A 321 6.21 -27.45 8.75
N TRP A 322 5.30 -26.48 8.88
CA TRP A 322 4.63 -25.92 7.71
C TRP A 322 5.61 -25.00 6.97
N TYR A 323 6.27 -25.56 5.97
CA TYR A 323 7.38 -24.92 5.25
C TYR A 323 6.90 -23.72 4.41
N ASP A 324 7.13 -22.51 4.91
CA ASP A 324 7.07 -21.32 4.06
C ASP A 324 8.35 -21.22 3.21
N ALA A 325 8.26 -21.71 1.98
CA ALA A 325 9.31 -21.66 0.97
C ALA A 325 9.84 -20.25 0.63
N THR A 326 9.14 -19.19 1.05
CA THR A 326 9.56 -17.79 0.88
C THR A 326 10.26 -17.21 2.11
N ARG A 327 10.03 -17.75 3.30
CA ARG A 327 10.62 -17.27 4.56
C ARG A 327 11.66 -18.20 5.17
N GLY A 328 11.65 -19.49 4.82
CA GLY A 328 12.50 -20.50 5.45
C GLY A 328 12.14 -20.74 6.92
N VAL A 329 10.91 -20.42 7.32
CA VAL A 329 10.43 -20.55 8.70
C VAL A 329 9.68 -21.87 8.85
N ILE A 330 10.02 -22.58 9.93
CA ILE A 330 9.25 -23.70 10.46
C ILE A 330 8.42 -23.13 11.62
N GLU A 331 7.11 -22.98 11.44
CA GLU A 331 6.20 -22.76 12.56
C GLU A 331 5.79 -24.13 13.11
N SER A 332 6.29 -24.46 14.30
CA SER A 332 5.83 -25.59 15.09
C SER A 332 4.74 -25.12 16.06
N ARG A 333 3.51 -25.62 15.88
CA ARG A 333 2.52 -25.65 16.97
C ARG A 333 2.54 -27.04 17.54
N PHE A 334 3.26 -27.26 18.64
CA PHE A 334 3.15 -28.51 19.36
C PHE A 334 1.81 -28.53 20.12
N GLY A 335 1.39 -29.72 20.56
CA GLY A 335 0.15 -29.88 21.30
C GLY A 335 0.16 -29.14 22.64
N GLN A 336 -1.02 -28.86 23.18
CA GLN A 336 -1.18 -28.37 24.53
C GLN A 336 -2.17 -29.27 25.28
N GLN A 337 -1.80 -29.67 26.49
CA GLN A 337 -2.60 -30.49 27.37
C GLN A 337 -2.95 -29.66 28.61
N TRP A 338 -4.22 -29.61 28.94
CA TRP A 338 -4.73 -28.88 30.08
C TRP A 338 -5.16 -29.85 31.17
N ILE A 339 -5.02 -29.41 32.41
CA ILE A 339 -5.44 -30.09 33.61
C ILE A 339 -6.28 -29.08 34.38
N GLU A 340 -7.51 -29.42 34.73
CA GLU A 340 -8.33 -28.64 35.65
C GLU A 340 -8.69 -29.52 36.85
N TRP A 341 -8.85 -28.91 38.01
CA TRP A 341 -9.27 -29.59 39.23
C TRP A 341 -10.28 -28.76 40.00
N GLU A 342 -11.15 -29.45 40.76
CA GLU A 342 -12.04 -28.82 41.74
C GLU A 342 -11.72 -29.32 43.14
N VAL A 343 -11.75 -28.40 44.10
CA VAL A 343 -11.48 -28.63 45.51
C VAL A 343 -12.60 -28.07 46.38
N PRO A 344 -12.68 -28.48 47.66
CA PRO A 344 -13.48 -27.78 48.66
C PRO A 344 -13.20 -26.27 48.65
N PRO A 345 -14.17 -25.42 49.04
CA PRO A 345 -14.02 -23.98 48.97
C PRO A 345 -12.89 -23.48 49.89
N LEU A 346 -11.84 -22.92 49.29
CA LEU A 346 -10.78 -22.20 50.01
C LEU A 346 -11.15 -20.72 50.09
N VAL A 347 -11.19 -20.18 51.31
CA VAL A 347 -11.67 -18.82 51.59
C VAL A 347 -10.53 -17.84 51.89
N ALA A 348 -10.83 -16.54 51.88
CA ALA A 348 -9.86 -15.48 52.11
C ALA A 348 -9.04 -15.68 53.40
N GLY A 349 -7.72 -15.68 53.27
CA GLY A 349 -6.76 -15.95 54.35
C GLY A 349 -6.22 -17.38 54.38
N GLU A 350 -6.85 -18.33 53.67
CA GLU A 350 -6.35 -19.70 53.56
C GLU A 350 -5.28 -19.83 52.48
N SER A 351 -4.42 -20.83 52.64
CA SER A 351 -3.35 -21.15 51.69
C SER A 351 -3.18 -22.66 51.56
N THR A 352 -2.96 -23.12 50.34
CA THR A 352 -2.81 -24.53 49.98
C THR A 352 -1.68 -24.73 48.96
N ASP A 353 -1.21 -25.97 48.85
CA ASP A 353 -0.21 -26.40 47.87
C ASP A 353 -0.88 -27.32 46.84
N PHE A 354 -1.01 -26.90 45.58
CA PHE A 354 -1.38 -27.81 44.50
C PHE A 354 -0.14 -28.52 43.98
N ILE A 355 -0.16 -29.85 43.95
CA ILE A 355 0.96 -30.68 43.51
C ILE A 355 0.57 -31.50 42.29
N ILE A 356 1.12 -31.13 41.13
CA ILE A 356 0.94 -31.82 39.86
C ILE A 356 2.16 -32.71 39.61
N ARG A 357 1.96 -34.02 39.47
CA ARG A 357 3.01 -35.02 39.19
C ARG A 357 2.77 -35.63 37.82
N TYR A 358 3.80 -35.76 37.00
CA TYR A 358 3.68 -36.31 35.65
C TYR A 358 5.03 -36.80 35.11
N ASP A 359 4.99 -37.76 34.19
CA ASP A 359 6.18 -38.31 33.53
C ASP A 359 6.30 -37.76 32.11
N VAL A 360 7.52 -37.40 31.70
CA VAL A 360 7.82 -36.79 30.40
C VAL A 360 8.86 -37.60 29.63
N ALA A 361 8.58 -37.86 28.35
CA ALA A 361 9.53 -38.47 27.42
C ALA A 361 10.01 -37.47 26.37
N GLY A 362 11.23 -37.68 25.85
CA GLY A 362 11.78 -36.94 24.71
C GLY A 362 12.22 -35.50 24.98
N ALA A 363 12.38 -35.11 26.25
CA ALA A 363 12.87 -33.78 26.64
C ALA A 363 14.40 -33.61 26.51
N ILE A 364 15.15 -34.73 26.47
CA ILE A 364 16.61 -34.73 26.38
C ILE A 364 17.03 -34.92 24.92
N VAL A 365 17.84 -33.99 24.42
CA VAL A 365 18.39 -33.99 23.05
C VAL A 365 19.86 -34.40 23.10
N PRO A 366 20.24 -35.61 22.64
CA PRO A 366 21.64 -36.00 22.53
C PRO A 366 22.34 -35.29 21.36
N SER A 367 23.62 -34.95 21.55
CA SER A 367 24.49 -34.29 20.57
C SER A 367 25.96 -34.71 20.75
N ASP A 368 26.83 -34.36 19.80
CA ASP A 368 28.27 -34.64 19.88
C ASP A 368 28.96 -33.95 21.08
N GLU A 369 28.42 -32.82 21.56
CA GLU A 369 28.98 -32.04 22.67
C GLU A 369 28.44 -32.46 24.06
N GLY A 370 27.34 -33.22 24.10
CA GLY A 370 26.65 -33.61 25.34
C GLY A 370 25.15 -33.84 25.14
N GLN A 371 24.40 -33.92 26.23
CA GLN A 371 22.94 -34.05 26.21
C GLN A 371 22.29 -32.75 26.70
N THR A 372 21.36 -32.18 25.94
CA THR A 372 20.72 -30.90 26.27
C THR A 372 19.27 -31.11 26.73
N LEU A 373 18.89 -30.48 27.83
CA LEU A 373 17.53 -30.39 28.35
C LEU A 373 17.14 -28.92 28.46
N THR A 374 16.07 -28.50 27.77
CA THR A 374 15.48 -27.17 27.94
C THR A 374 14.15 -27.32 28.67
N TRP A 375 13.96 -26.56 29.74
CA TRP A 375 12.76 -26.64 30.57
C TRP A 375 12.18 -25.27 30.90
N GLN A 376 10.84 -25.17 30.86
CA GLN A 376 10.08 -23.97 31.20
C GLN A 376 9.46 -24.13 32.59
N THR A 377 9.74 -23.19 33.49
CA THR A 377 9.28 -23.17 34.88
C THR A 377 8.32 -22.02 35.10
N GLY A 378 7.18 -22.27 35.75
CA GLY A 378 6.14 -21.27 36.01
C GLY A 378 4.78 -21.69 35.44
N SER A 379 3.73 -20.97 35.84
CA SER A 379 2.33 -21.25 35.49
C SER A 379 2.05 -21.09 33.98
N GLY A 380 2.73 -20.15 33.32
CA GLY A 380 2.56 -19.82 31.89
C GLY A 380 1.23 -19.15 31.51
N GLN A 381 0.24 -19.11 32.42
CA GLN A 381 -1.11 -18.60 32.16
C GLN A 381 -1.77 -17.82 33.32
N SER A 382 -1.09 -17.61 34.45
CA SER A 382 -1.68 -16.87 35.57
C SER A 382 -1.81 -15.37 35.28
N SER A 383 -2.91 -14.73 35.65
CA SER A 383 -2.96 -13.27 35.82
C SER A 383 -2.10 -12.77 37.00
N ASN A 384 -1.66 -13.71 37.85
CA ASN A 384 -0.99 -13.49 39.14
C ASN A 384 0.34 -14.28 39.17
N PRO A 385 1.43 -13.80 38.56
CA PRO A 385 2.70 -14.51 38.49
C PRO A 385 3.28 -14.86 39.87
N ALA A 386 3.92 -16.01 39.97
CA ALA A 386 4.48 -16.51 41.22
C ALA A 386 5.53 -15.56 41.83
N GLN A 387 5.32 -15.11 43.07
CA GLN A 387 6.27 -14.21 43.76
C GLN A 387 7.68 -14.80 43.90
N ARG A 388 7.78 -16.13 43.93
CA ARG A 388 9.03 -16.88 43.99
C ARG A 388 8.90 -18.10 43.10
N SER A 389 9.75 -18.22 42.08
CA SER A 389 9.86 -19.42 41.27
C SER A 389 11.22 -20.09 41.42
N ARG A 390 11.25 -21.42 41.29
CA ARG A 390 12.47 -22.23 41.45
C ARG A 390 12.37 -23.50 40.62
N LEU A 391 13.49 -23.88 40.01
CA LEU A 391 13.67 -25.14 39.31
C LEU A 391 14.68 -25.99 40.08
N THR A 392 14.28 -27.18 40.49
CA THR A 392 15.14 -28.20 41.12
C THR A 392 15.35 -29.33 40.14
N VAL A 393 16.58 -29.78 39.94
CA VAL A 393 16.90 -30.91 39.06
C VAL A 393 17.74 -31.92 39.82
N ASN A 394 17.22 -33.15 39.94
CA ASN A 394 17.92 -34.31 40.45
C ASN A 394 18.50 -35.06 39.25
N LEU A 395 19.84 -35.11 39.18
CA LEU A 395 20.61 -35.72 38.10
C LEU A 395 20.65 -37.25 38.23
N PRO A 396 20.91 -37.99 37.13
CA PRO A 396 20.96 -39.45 37.17
C PRO A 396 22.29 -39.94 37.79
N ASP A 397 22.25 -41.15 38.35
CA ASP A 397 23.37 -41.75 39.08
C ASP A 397 24.69 -41.71 38.31
N GLY A 398 25.68 -41.03 38.90
CA GLY A 398 27.03 -40.89 38.35
C GLY A 398 27.31 -39.56 37.64
N VAL A 399 26.31 -38.67 37.52
CA VAL A 399 26.49 -37.31 37.01
C VAL A 399 26.57 -36.32 38.17
N ASP A 400 27.73 -35.70 38.35
CA ASP A 400 27.90 -34.68 39.40
C ASP A 400 27.38 -33.31 38.92
N ALA A 401 26.75 -32.57 39.82
CA ALA A 401 26.22 -31.24 39.56
C ALA A 401 27.26 -30.27 38.98
N THR A 402 28.55 -30.42 39.28
CA THR A 402 29.62 -29.57 38.70
C THR A 402 29.87 -29.81 37.22
N GLN A 403 29.44 -30.94 36.66
CA GLN A 403 29.62 -31.31 35.24
C GLN A 403 28.55 -30.72 34.33
N VAL A 404 27.46 -30.17 34.87
CA VAL A 404 26.31 -29.69 34.10
C VAL A 404 26.37 -28.16 33.92
N THR A 405 26.50 -27.68 32.68
CA THR A 405 26.35 -26.24 32.41
C THR A 405 24.89 -25.84 32.36
N VAL A 406 24.55 -24.65 32.86
CA VAL A 406 23.17 -24.14 32.88
C VAL A 406 23.16 -22.73 32.29
N ALA A 407 22.32 -22.51 31.29
CA ALA A 407 22.01 -21.21 30.72
C ALA A 407 20.58 -20.79 31.11
N GLY A 408 20.29 -19.47 31.08
CA GLY A 408 19.00 -18.93 31.51
C GLY A 408 18.82 -18.78 33.03
N ALA A 409 19.91 -18.88 33.81
CA ALA A 409 19.89 -18.85 35.28
C ALA A 409 20.81 -17.76 35.85
N THR A 410 20.48 -17.23 37.04
CA THR A 410 21.33 -16.24 37.75
C THR A 410 21.93 -16.74 39.05
N ALA A 411 21.25 -17.64 39.77
CA ALA A 411 21.80 -18.33 40.93
C ALA A 411 21.59 -19.84 40.79
N ILE A 412 22.65 -20.61 41.03
CA ILE A 412 22.64 -22.07 40.94
C ILE A 412 23.32 -22.59 42.21
N SER A 413 22.58 -23.27 43.07
CA SER A 413 23.16 -24.12 44.12
C SER A 413 23.41 -25.51 43.55
N ARG A 414 24.54 -26.11 43.92
CA ARG A 414 24.99 -27.43 43.44
C ARG A 414 25.39 -28.27 44.63
N GLU A 415 24.72 -29.41 44.83
CA GLU A 415 24.93 -30.30 45.97
C GLU A 415 24.89 -31.77 45.51
N GLY A 416 26.06 -32.36 45.27
CA GLY A 416 26.18 -33.72 44.75
C GLY A 416 25.49 -33.89 43.40
N GLN A 417 24.36 -34.60 43.38
CA GLN A 417 23.54 -34.82 42.17
C GLN A 417 22.38 -33.81 42.03
N ARG A 418 22.26 -32.82 42.93
CA ARG A 418 21.14 -31.87 42.96
C ARG A 418 21.54 -30.48 42.48
N LEU A 419 20.76 -29.93 41.55
CA LEU A 419 20.81 -28.54 41.10
C LEU A 419 19.59 -27.79 41.63
N VAL A 420 19.79 -26.61 42.19
CA VAL A 420 18.70 -25.67 42.53
C VAL A 420 18.96 -24.36 41.81
N ILE A 421 18.07 -24.04 40.88
CA ILE A 421 18.20 -22.97 39.89
C ILE A 421 17.14 -21.91 40.18
N ALA A 422 17.56 -20.64 40.27
CA ALA A 422 16.68 -19.48 40.42
C ALA A 422 16.55 -18.71 39.09
N PRO A 423 15.39 -18.08 38.83
CA PRO A 423 15.16 -17.27 37.64
C PRO A 423 16.15 -16.11 37.51
N PRO A 424 16.39 -15.59 36.30
CA PRO A 424 17.10 -14.34 36.11
C PRO A 424 16.28 -13.15 36.62
N PRO A 425 16.91 -12.03 37.05
CA PRO A 425 16.22 -10.87 37.64
C PRO A 425 15.08 -10.30 36.79
N GLU A 426 15.23 -10.37 35.47
CA GLU A 426 14.24 -9.92 34.48
C GLU A 426 13.02 -10.84 34.34
N ALA A 427 13.09 -12.06 34.86
CA ALA A 427 12.03 -13.08 34.84
C ALA A 427 11.49 -13.44 36.25
N VAL A 428 11.79 -12.62 37.27
CA VAL A 428 11.25 -12.79 38.64
C VAL A 428 9.74 -12.50 38.70
N TYR A 429 9.22 -11.73 37.74
CA TYR A 429 7.82 -11.32 37.65
C TYR A 429 7.15 -11.77 36.34
N SER A 430 7.72 -12.75 35.63
CA SER A 430 7.09 -13.35 34.45
C SER A 430 6.35 -14.64 34.81
N ASP A 431 5.30 -14.94 34.06
CA ASP A 431 4.45 -16.13 34.28
C ASP A 431 5.22 -17.45 34.06
N SER A 432 6.32 -17.38 33.31
CA SER A 432 7.28 -18.48 33.15
C SER A 432 8.69 -17.98 32.83
N TRP A 433 9.69 -18.87 32.98
CA TRP A 433 11.08 -18.66 32.58
C TRP A 433 11.72 -19.97 32.14
N THR A 434 12.73 -19.90 31.27
CA THR A 434 13.36 -21.08 30.65
C THR A 434 14.80 -21.25 31.14
N ALA A 435 15.16 -22.48 31.50
CA ALA A 435 16.54 -22.90 31.75
C ALA A 435 16.96 -23.96 30.72
N THR A 436 18.20 -23.88 30.24
CA THR A 436 18.80 -24.93 29.39
C THR A 436 19.98 -25.54 30.13
N LEU A 437 19.92 -26.84 30.37
CA LEU A 437 20.96 -27.65 30.98
C LEU A 437 21.71 -28.43 29.90
N THR A 438 23.04 -28.44 29.95
CA THR A 438 23.86 -29.34 29.13
C THR A 438 24.57 -30.31 30.05
N LEU A 439 24.17 -31.58 29.96
CA LEU A 439 24.73 -32.73 30.67
C LEU A 439 25.91 -33.31 29.88
N PRO A 440 26.87 -33.97 30.54
CA PRO A 440 27.98 -34.64 29.85
C PRO A 440 27.48 -35.75 28.89
N PRO A 441 28.27 -36.11 27.86
CA PRO A 441 27.92 -37.21 26.97
C PRO A 441 27.81 -38.53 27.75
N ASN A 442 26.73 -39.28 27.48
CA ASN A 442 26.32 -40.50 28.20
C ASN A 442 25.79 -40.29 29.64
N ALA A 443 25.32 -39.10 30.00
CA ALA A 443 24.59 -38.87 31.26
C ALA A 443 23.32 -39.74 31.38
N THR A 444 22.66 -40.02 30.25
CA THR A 444 21.52 -40.93 30.12
C THR A 444 21.67 -41.79 28.87
N SER A 445 20.88 -42.86 28.73
CA SER A 445 20.72 -43.61 27.47
C SER A 445 19.63 -43.03 26.56
N ALA A 446 19.30 -41.74 26.70
CA ALA A 446 18.33 -41.06 25.84
C ALA A 446 18.70 -41.19 24.36
N VAL A 447 17.73 -41.60 23.54
CA VAL A 447 17.81 -41.53 22.07
C VAL A 447 17.27 -40.20 21.57
N MET A 448 17.56 -39.85 20.31
CA MET A 448 17.01 -38.65 19.68
C MET A 448 15.47 -38.70 19.72
N PRO A 449 14.79 -37.67 20.28
CA PRO A 449 13.33 -37.67 20.35
C PRO A 449 12.70 -37.56 18.96
N ARG A 450 11.44 -37.99 18.82
CA ARG A 450 10.72 -38.03 17.54
C ARG A 450 10.67 -36.64 16.91
N TRP A 451 10.26 -35.62 17.69
CA TRP A 451 10.22 -34.23 17.22
C TRP A 451 11.59 -33.75 16.72
N GLY A 452 12.68 -34.21 17.34
CA GLY A 452 14.04 -33.86 16.96
C GLY A 452 14.46 -34.50 15.64
N ALA A 453 14.16 -35.79 15.48
CA ALA A 453 14.39 -36.51 14.23
C ALA A 453 13.59 -35.93 13.05
N ASP A 454 12.34 -35.54 13.31
CA ASP A 454 11.46 -34.89 12.33
C ASP A 454 11.98 -33.48 11.94
N PHE A 455 12.47 -32.71 12.92
CA PHE A 455 13.13 -31.42 12.67
C PHE A 455 14.41 -31.57 11.82
N GLU A 456 15.24 -32.58 12.09
CA GLU A 456 16.43 -32.87 11.28
C GLU A 456 16.08 -33.38 9.87
N ALA A 457 14.98 -34.10 9.70
CA ALA A 457 14.46 -34.48 8.38
C ALA A 457 14.02 -33.23 7.60
N ALA A 458 13.18 -32.38 8.21
CA ALA A 458 12.73 -31.12 7.62
C ALA A 458 13.91 -30.20 7.23
N ARG A 459 14.92 -30.05 8.09
CA ARG A 459 16.13 -29.26 7.79
C ARG A 459 16.88 -29.80 6.56
N ARG A 460 17.03 -31.11 6.43
CA ARG A 460 17.68 -31.75 5.26
C ARG A 460 16.92 -31.49 3.96
N ASP A 461 15.59 -31.52 4.00
CA ASP A 461 14.77 -31.21 2.82
C ASP A 461 14.88 -29.73 2.41
N VAL A 462 14.87 -28.80 3.39
CA VAL A 462 15.10 -27.37 3.15
C VAL A 462 16.48 -27.13 2.52
N GLU A 463 17.53 -27.75 3.06
CA GLU A 463 18.88 -27.67 2.51
C GLU A 463 18.97 -28.25 1.10
N ALA A 464 18.31 -29.38 0.82
CA ALA A 464 18.27 -29.99 -0.51
C ALA A 464 17.59 -29.09 -1.54
N VAL A 465 16.45 -28.46 -1.19
CA VAL A 465 15.75 -27.49 -2.05
C VAL A 465 16.60 -26.23 -2.26
N ALA A 466 17.26 -25.72 -1.22
CA ALA A 466 18.16 -24.58 -1.32
C ALA A 466 19.38 -24.87 -2.23
N GLN A 467 19.98 -26.06 -2.12
CA GLN A 467 21.08 -26.49 -2.98
C GLN A 467 20.63 -26.65 -4.45
N ALA A 468 19.44 -27.23 -4.69
CA ALA A 468 18.88 -27.35 -6.03
C ALA A 468 18.64 -25.96 -6.67
N ARG A 469 18.06 -25.03 -5.90
CA ARG A 469 17.86 -23.63 -6.28
C ARG A 469 19.18 -22.93 -6.62
N ALA A 470 20.21 -23.07 -5.78
CA ALA A 470 21.53 -22.47 -5.99
C ALA A 470 22.21 -23.00 -7.26
N ARG A 471 22.14 -24.32 -7.53
CA ARG A 471 22.66 -24.91 -8.78
C ARG A 471 21.95 -24.34 -10.01
N GLN A 472 20.63 -24.21 -9.97
CA GLN A 472 19.86 -23.63 -11.08
C GLN A 472 20.17 -22.13 -11.28
N GLN A 473 20.31 -21.35 -10.19
CA GLN A 473 20.73 -19.94 -10.26
C GLN A 473 22.12 -19.77 -10.90
N LEU A 474 23.08 -20.63 -10.56
CA LEU A 474 24.40 -20.65 -11.20
C LEU A 474 24.32 -20.97 -12.70
N LEU A 475 23.48 -21.94 -13.11
CA LEU A 475 23.28 -22.29 -14.51
C LEU A 475 22.65 -21.13 -15.31
N PHE A 476 21.60 -20.49 -14.80
CA PHE A 476 20.94 -19.36 -15.47
C PHE A 476 21.84 -18.11 -15.54
N GLY A 477 22.57 -17.81 -14.46
CA GLY A 477 23.55 -16.72 -14.43
C GLY A 477 24.71 -16.95 -15.41
N GLY A 478 25.29 -18.15 -15.39
CA GLY A 478 26.35 -18.55 -16.32
C GLY A 478 25.91 -18.54 -17.79
N ALA A 479 24.71 -19.04 -18.08
CA ALA A 479 24.12 -18.98 -19.43
C ALA A 479 23.93 -17.54 -19.89
N GLY A 480 23.45 -16.63 -19.03
CA GLY A 480 23.33 -15.21 -19.34
C GLY A 480 24.65 -14.54 -19.73
N ILE A 481 25.72 -14.83 -18.97
CA ILE A 481 27.09 -14.33 -19.27
C ILE A 481 27.61 -14.90 -20.59
N LEU A 482 27.44 -16.20 -20.84
CA LEU A 482 27.87 -16.83 -22.10
C LEU A 482 27.13 -16.26 -23.31
N ILE A 483 25.81 -16.06 -23.22
CA ILE A 483 25.00 -15.44 -24.29
C ILE A 483 25.43 -14.00 -24.54
N PHE A 484 25.71 -13.22 -23.48
CA PHE A 484 26.21 -11.85 -23.59
C PHE A 484 27.55 -11.80 -24.36
N LEU A 485 28.54 -12.62 -23.95
CA LEU A 485 29.85 -12.65 -24.59
C LEU A 485 29.78 -13.16 -26.03
N ALA A 486 29.03 -14.23 -26.28
CA ALA A 486 28.80 -14.75 -27.63
C ALA A 486 28.08 -13.74 -28.54
N GLY A 487 27.13 -12.97 -27.98
CA GLY A 487 26.43 -11.90 -28.68
C GLY A 487 27.34 -10.75 -29.10
N LEU A 488 28.24 -10.30 -28.22
CA LEU A 488 29.23 -9.27 -28.53
C LEU A 488 30.24 -9.73 -29.60
N VAL A 489 30.78 -10.95 -29.45
CA VAL A 489 31.70 -11.54 -30.44
C VAL A 489 30.99 -11.75 -31.78
N GLY A 490 29.75 -12.23 -31.77
CA GLY A 490 28.92 -12.39 -32.97
C GLY A 490 28.67 -11.07 -33.69
N ALA A 491 28.30 -10.00 -32.97
CA ALA A 491 28.13 -8.67 -33.54
C ALA A 491 29.44 -8.15 -34.19
N TRP A 492 30.58 -8.31 -33.50
CA TRP A 492 31.89 -7.93 -34.02
C TRP A 492 32.28 -8.72 -35.29
N LEU A 493 32.09 -10.04 -35.29
CA LEU A 493 32.34 -10.89 -36.46
C LEU A 493 31.46 -10.53 -37.65
N LEU A 494 30.18 -10.20 -37.41
CA LEU A 494 29.25 -9.79 -38.45
C LEU A 494 29.66 -8.44 -39.07
N TRP A 495 30.08 -7.46 -38.25
CA TRP A 495 30.68 -6.22 -38.77
C TRP A 495 31.95 -6.51 -39.57
N PHE A 496 32.87 -7.30 -39.03
CA PHE A 496 34.13 -7.63 -39.71
C PHE A 496 33.91 -8.30 -41.07
N ARG A 497 32.86 -9.13 -41.18
CA ARG A 497 32.56 -9.90 -42.41
C ARG A 497 31.71 -9.14 -43.44
N PHE A 498 30.88 -8.18 -43.02
CA PHE A 498 29.89 -7.53 -43.89
C PHE A 498 29.96 -5.99 -43.94
N GLY A 499 30.53 -5.32 -42.94
CA GLY A 499 30.62 -3.85 -42.85
C GLY A 499 32.02 -3.25 -43.03
N ARG A 500 33.06 -4.07 -43.24
CA ARG A 500 34.42 -3.58 -43.54
C ARG A 500 34.62 -3.43 -45.05
N ASP A 501 34.97 -2.23 -45.50
CA ASP A 501 35.40 -1.93 -46.87
C ASP A 501 36.66 -2.73 -47.25
N VAL A 502 36.79 -3.08 -48.53
CA VAL A 502 37.98 -3.77 -49.06
C VAL A 502 39.12 -2.77 -49.25
N GLU A 503 40.32 -3.10 -48.78
CA GLU A 503 41.49 -2.23 -48.92
C GLU A 503 41.88 -2.07 -50.41
N ALA A 504 41.87 -0.82 -50.89
CA ALA A 504 42.31 -0.44 -52.22
C ALA A 504 43.71 0.22 -52.15
N PRO A 505 44.52 0.15 -53.22
CA PRO A 505 45.81 0.83 -53.26
C PRO A 505 45.62 2.36 -53.24
N LEU A 506 46.37 3.04 -52.37
CA LEU A 506 46.37 4.50 -52.26
C LEU A 506 46.77 5.15 -53.59
N HIS A 507 45.86 5.93 -54.17
CA HIS A 507 46.14 6.79 -55.32
C HIS A 507 46.84 8.09 -54.88
N ALA A 508 47.32 8.87 -55.86
CA ALA A 508 48.15 10.05 -55.67
C ALA A 508 47.62 11.03 -54.60
N GLU A 509 48.54 11.69 -53.89
CA GLU A 509 48.22 12.51 -52.71
C GLU A 509 47.28 13.69 -53.02
N TYR A 510 47.35 14.22 -54.26
CA TYR A 510 46.51 15.29 -54.78
C TYR A 510 46.11 15.02 -56.23
N ILE A 511 44.90 15.43 -56.59
CA ILE A 511 44.39 15.45 -57.98
C ILE A 511 43.80 16.86 -58.19
N SER A 512 44.15 17.54 -59.28
CA SER A 512 43.78 18.95 -59.52
C SER A 512 42.53 19.17 -60.38
N GLU A 513 42.01 18.12 -61.00
CA GLU A 513 40.79 18.13 -61.82
C GLU A 513 39.84 17.00 -61.37
N PRO A 514 38.51 17.10 -61.61
CA PRO A 514 37.56 16.05 -61.23
C PRO A 514 37.95 14.68 -61.81
N PRO A 515 38.11 13.62 -60.99
CA PRO A 515 38.64 12.32 -61.43
C PRO A 515 37.67 11.53 -62.34
N SER A 516 36.39 11.87 -62.32
CA SER A 516 35.35 11.30 -63.18
C SER A 516 34.21 12.30 -63.38
N LYS A 517 33.34 12.03 -64.37
CA LYS A 517 32.12 12.83 -64.64
C LYS A 517 30.95 12.50 -63.69
N LEU A 518 31.23 12.13 -62.44
CA LEU A 518 30.16 11.85 -61.47
C LEU A 518 29.55 13.18 -61.00
N PRO A 519 28.22 13.34 -61.00
CA PRO A 519 27.59 14.58 -60.56
C PRO A 519 27.90 14.87 -59.08
N PRO A 520 28.12 16.14 -58.69
CA PRO A 520 28.55 16.54 -57.34
C PRO A 520 27.73 15.91 -56.20
N ALA A 521 26.42 15.79 -56.37
CA ALA A 521 25.53 15.22 -55.36
C ALA A 521 25.78 13.72 -55.12
N VAL A 522 26.06 12.96 -56.20
CA VAL A 522 26.43 11.54 -56.14
C VAL A 522 27.83 11.35 -55.57
N VAL A 523 28.77 12.28 -55.85
CA VAL A 523 30.10 12.30 -55.20
C VAL A 523 29.98 12.47 -53.69
N SER A 524 29.14 13.40 -53.22
CA SER A 524 28.90 13.59 -51.78
C SER A 524 28.30 12.32 -51.16
N TYR A 525 27.34 11.67 -51.82
CA TYR A 525 26.75 10.40 -51.37
C TYR A 525 27.77 9.23 -51.34
N LEU A 526 28.68 9.15 -52.32
CA LEU A 526 29.74 8.14 -52.39
C LEU A 526 30.72 8.24 -51.20
N LEU A 527 31.08 9.47 -50.81
CA LEU A 527 32.01 9.73 -49.71
C LEU A 527 31.38 9.56 -48.32
N GLU A 528 30.14 10.02 -48.15
CA GLU A 528 29.46 10.05 -46.85
C GLU A 528 28.53 8.85 -46.60
N GLU A 529 28.26 8.03 -47.63
CA GLU A 529 27.37 6.85 -47.61
C GLU A 529 25.92 7.17 -47.19
N ARG A 530 25.55 8.44 -47.22
CA ARG A 530 24.27 9.00 -46.79
C ARG A 530 24.06 10.31 -47.53
N VAL A 531 22.82 10.78 -47.61
CA VAL A 531 22.58 12.12 -48.14
C VAL A 531 22.97 13.17 -47.11
N THR A 532 23.77 14.14 -47.55
CA THR A 532 24.17 15.32 -46.77
C THR A 532 23.51 16.58 -47.33
N ASN A 533 23.43 17.63 -46.50
CA ASN A 533 22.93 18.94 -46.93
C ASN A 533 23.80 19.50 -48.07
N ALA A 534 25.12 19.25 -47.99
CA ALA A 534 26.12 19.58 -49.00
C ALA A 534 25.80 18.93 -50.36
N GLY A 535 25.53 17.62 -50.40
CA GLY A 535 25.16 16.90 -51.62
C GLY A 535 23.89 17.46 -52.29
N VAL A 536 22.85 17.75 -51.51
CA VAL A 536 21.60 18.31 -52.05
C VAL A 536 21.80 19.74 -52.57
N LEU A 537 22.55 20.57 -51.86
CA LEU A 537 22.88 21.93 -52.34
C LEU A 537 23.75 21.88 -53.60
N SER A 538 24.69 20.94 -53.68
CA SER A 538 25.53 20.79 -54.86
C SER A 538 24.74 20.44 -56.13
N ALA A 539 23.64 19.69 -56.02
CA ALA A 539 22.74 19.46 -57.16
C ALA A 539 22.04 20.74 -57.66
N ILE A 540 21.76 21.72 -56.79
CA ILE A 540 21.18 23.01 -57.20
C ILE A 540 22.24 23.87 -57.90
N PHE A 541 23.47 23.86 -57.39
CA PHE A 541 24.58 24.59 -58.02
C PHE A 541 24.99 23.96 -59.36
N ASP A 542 25.01 22.64 -59.48
CA ASP A 542 25.25 21.90 -60.74
C ASP A 542 24.22 22.30 -61.81
N LEU A 543 22.92 22.35 -61.47
CA LEU A 543 21.86 22.84 -62.37
C LEU A 543 21.99 24.33 -62.75
N ALA A 544 22.68 25.15 -61.94
CA ALA A 544 22.97 26.54 -62.26
C ALA A 544 24.25 26.69 -63.11
N GLU A 545 25.28 25.89 -62.86
CA GLU A 545 26.48 25.77 -63.71
C GLU A 545 26.11 25.28 -65.13
N LEU A 546 25.15 24.36 -65.23
CA LEU A 546 24.53 23.92 -66.50
C LEU A 546 23.60 24.97 -67.15
N GLY A 547 23.43 26.15 -66.55
CA GLY A 547 22.64 27.27 -67.09
C GLY A 547 21.12 27.06 -67.09
N LEU A 548 20.60 26.03 -66.40
CA LEU A 548 19.17 25.73 -66.33
C LEU A 548 18.44 26.57 -65.27
N LEU A 549 19.17 27.01 -64.24
CA LEU A 549 18.69 27.89 -63.16
C LEU A 549 19.51 29.19 -63.12
N ASN A 550 18.83 30.31 -62.91
CA ASN A 550 19.46 31.60 -62.63
C ASN A 550 19.47 31.85 -61.11
N MET A 551 20.62 32.28 -60.58
CA MET A 551 20.75 32.70 -59.18
C MET A 551 20.92 34.22 -59.08
N THR A 552 20.11 34.83 -58.19
CA THR A 552 20.15 36.27 -57.89
C THR A 552 20.44 36.49 -56.41
N PHE A 553 21.42 37.34 -56.10
CA PHE A 553 21.83 37.63 -54.72
C PHE A 553 21.06 38.84 -54.15
N GLY A 554 20.32 38.63 -53.06
CA GLY A 554 19.80 39.69 -52.20
C GLY A 554 20.77 40.04 -51.06
N GLU A 555 20.36 40.98 -50.20
CA GLU A 555 21.15 41.38 -49.02
C GLU A 555 21.20 40.30 -47.92
N SER A 556 20.21 39.39 -47.92
CA SER A 556 20.02 38.34 -46.92
C SER A 556 19.82 36.92 -47.49
N GLU A 557 19.30 36.75 -48.71
CA GLU A 557 18.96 35.44 -49.29
C GLU A 557 19.27 35.36 -50.80
N ILE A 558 19.52 34.14 -51.29
CA ILE A 558 19.58 33.78 -52.71
C ILE A 558 18.16 33.51 -53.21
N THR A 559 17.75 34.21 -54.26
CA THR A 559 16.50 33.91 -55.00
C THR A 559 16.82 33.16 -56.29
N LEU A 560 16.18 32.00 -56.45
CA LEU A 560 16.23 31.18 -57.66
C LEU A 560 15.19 31.69 -58.66
N SER A 561 15.53 31.66 -59.95
CA SER A 561 14.57 31.78 -61.05
C SER A 561 14.91 30.80 -62.17
N GLN A 562 13.91 30.44 -62.96
CA GLN A 562 14.08 29.54 -64.10
C GLN A 562 14.86 30.22 -65.24
N ALA A 563 15.75 29.47 -65.90
CA ALA A 563 16.48 29.91 -67.09
C ALA A 563 16.25 28.98 -68.30
N GLY A 564 16.13 27.67 -68.06
CA GLY A 564 15.80 26.66 -69.05
C GLY A 564 14.29 26.47 -69.31
N PRO A 565 13.91 25.45 -70.10
CA PRO A 565 12.50 25.17 -70.45
C PRO A 565 11.70 24.61 -69.26
N GLU A 566 10.36 24.57 -69.39
CA GLU A 566 9.43 24.13 -68.33
C GLU A 566 9.63 22.66 -67.91
N VAL A 567 10.02 21.79 -68.85
CA VAL A 567 10.31 20.37 -68.61
C VAL A 567 11.52 19.95 -69.46
N ILE A 568 12.45 19.20 -68.87
CA ILE A 568 13.57 18.54 -69.55
C ILE A 568 13.43 17.02 -69.54
N GLN A 569 14.09 16.37 -70.50
CA GLN A 569 14.15 14.92 -70.65
C GLN A 569 15.62 14.47 -70.67
N GLU A 570 15.89 13.32 -70.07
CA GLU A 570 17.22 12.71 -69.99
C GLU A 570 17.82 12.47 -71.38
N GLY A 571 19.09 12.84 -71.58
CA GLY A 571 19.83 12.68 -72.84
C GLY A 571 19.37 13.57 -74.00
N ARG A 572 18.38 14.44 -73.82
CA ARG A 572 17.92 15.38 -74.88
C ARG A 572 18.70 16.69 -74.81
N ALA A 573 19.14 17.18 -75.98
CA ALA A 573 19.78 18.49 -76.08
C ALA A 573 18.78 19.63 -75.82
N ILE A 574 19.18 20.56 -74.95
CA ILE A 574 18.40 21.72 -74.51
C ILE A 574 19.04 22.97 -75.12
N GLU A 575 18.29 23.71 -75.93
CA GLU A 575 18.73 25.01 -76.45
C GLU A 575 18.49 26.09 -75.39
N LEU A 576 19.57 26.76 -74.97
CA LEU A 576 19.55 27.82 -73.96
C LEU A 576 19.70 29.20 -74.65
N PRO A 577 18.97 30.24 -74.24
CA PRO A 577 18.96 31.53 -74.95
C PRO A 577 20.32 32.25 -75.10
N GLN A 578 21.33 31.86 -74.32
CA GLN A 578 22.68 32.46 -74.34
C GLN A 578 23.82 31.43 -74.14
N ALA A 579 23.60 30.14 -74.43
CA ALA A 579 24.64 29.10 -74.25
C ALA A 579 24.58 28.00 -75.33
N SER A 580 25.67 27.24 -75.44
CA SER A 580 25.74 26.01 -76.26
C SER A 580 24.70 24.98 -75.77
N PRO A 581 24.19 24.09 -76.65
CA PRO A 581 23.18 23.11 -76.25
C PRO A 581 23.70 22.14 -75.18
N VAL A 582 23.01 22.09 -74.04
CA VAL A 582 23.36 21.25 -72.89
C VAL A 582 22.55 19.96 -72.92
N THR A 583 23.17 18.85 -72.53
CA THR A 583 22.50 17.56 -72.33
C THR A 583 22.63 17.16 -70.86
N VAL A 584 21.53 16.72 -70.25
CA VAL A 584 21.54 16.19 -68.86
C VAL A 584 21.39 14.68 -68.95
N GLU A 585 22.50 13.97 -68.71
CA GLU A 585 22.60 12.50 -68.78
C GLU A 585 22.27 11.81 -67.45
N HIS A 586 21.76 12.54 -66.44
CA HIS A 586 21.60 12.04 -65.07
C HIS A 586 20.16 12.20 -64.58
N HIS A 587 19.54 11.06 -64.27
CA HIS A 587 18.11 10.96 -64.01
C HIS A 587 17.66 11.76 -62.78
N HIS A 588 18.44 11.76 -61.69
CA HIS A 588 18.14 12.56 -60.50
C HIS A 588 18.19 14.06 -60.79
N LEU A 589 19.15 14.57 -61.60
CA LEU A 589 19.20 15.99 -61.98
C LEU A 589 17.99 16.39 -62.82
N VAL A 590 17.55 15.52 -63.75
CA VAL A 590 16.31 15.73 -64.54
C VAL A 590 15.08 15.77 -63.64
N ALA A 591 14.94 14.82 -62.71
CA ALA A 591 13.84 14.80 -61.75
C ALA A 591 13.85 16.02 -60.83
N TYR A 592 15.02 16.45 -60.38
CA TYR A 592 15.24 17.59 -59.50
C TYR A 592 14.93 18.92 -60.19
N TYR A 593 15.41 19.10 -61.42
CA TYR A 593 15.09 20.26 -62.24
C TYR A 593 13.60 20.35 -62.54
N ASN A 594 12.97 19.28 -63.03
CA ASN A 594 11.55 19.29 -63.38
C ASN A 594 10.64 19.60 -62.17
N MET A 595 11.07 19.20 -60.96
CA MET A 595 10.39 19.57 -59.72
C MET A 595 10.56 21.06 -59.40
N MET A 596 11.75 21.63 -59.59
CA MET A 596 12.00 23.07 -59.37
C MET A 596 11.35 23.96 -60.42
N ALA A 597 11.47 23.61 -61.69
CA ALA A 597 10.94 24.34 -62.85
C ALA A 597 9.44 24.62 -62.71
N LYS A 598 8.66 23.62 -62.27
CA LYS A 598 7.23 23.76 -62.03
C LYS A 598 6.88 24.84 -60.98
N THR A 599 7.70 25.00 -59.95
CA THR A 599 7.45 26.00 -58.88
C THR A 599 8.07 27.36 -59.22
N LEU A 600 9.18 27.36 -59.96
CA LEU A 600 9.92 28.57 -60.37
C LEU A 600 9.30 29.30 -61.58
N SER A 601 8.42 28.64 -62.34
CA SER A 601 7.68 29.25 -63.44
C SER A 601 6.59 30.23 -62.96
N GLU A 602 6.05 30.04 -61.75
CA GLU A 602 5.04 30.92 -61.15
C GLU A 602 5.64 32.21 -60.58
N ARG A 603 6.80 32.10 -59.89
CA ARG A 603 7.53 33.23 -59.29
C ARG A 603 8.97 32.84 -58.93
N PRO A 604 9.91 33.80 -58.83
CA PRO A 604 11.19 33.57 -58.16
C PRO A 604 10.99 33.23 -56.68
N ILE A 605 11.74 32.25 -56.17
CA ILE A 605 11.59 31.72 -54.80
C ILE A 605 12.93 31.78 -54.05
N ALA A 606 12.90 32.11 -52.76
CA ALA A 606 14.10 32.07 -51.92
C ALA A 606 14.56 30.63 -51.68
N LEU A 607 15.86 30.37 -51.73
CA LEU A 607 16.43 29.02 -51.56
C LEU A 607 15.98 28.36 -50.24
N SER A 608 15.88 29.14 -49.17
CA SER A 608 15.31 28.78 -47.85
C SER A 608 13.83 28.36 -47.91
N GLU A 609 12.99 29.17 -48.57
CA GLU A 609 11.55 28.93 -48.77
C GLU A 609 11.30 27.66 -49.61
N TRP A 610 12.11 27.45 -50.65
CA TRP A 610 11.98 26.27 -51.52
C TRP A 610 12.14 24.96 -50.74
N PHE A 611 13.20 24.85 -49.93
CA PHE A 611 13.40 23.70 -49.05
C PHE A 611 12.23 23.52 -48.08
N ALA A 612 11.76 24.61 -47.45
CA ALA A 612 10.63 24.58 -46.52
C ALA A 612 9.33 24.05 -47.15
N GLN A 613 9.09 24.33 -48.43
CA GLN A 613 7.89 23.90 -49.16
C GLN A 613 8.00 22.48 -49.74
N HIS A 614 9.18 22.07 -50.24
CA HIS A 614 9.34 20.83 -51.03
C HIS A 614 10.04 19.69 -50.26
N GLY A 615 10.28 19.87 -48.96
CA GLY A 615 11.01 18.90 -48.11
C GLY A 615 10.44 17.48 -48.08
N SER A 616 9.14 17.29 -48.37
CA SER A 616 8.48 15.98 -48.42
C SER A 616 8.84 15.11 -49.63
N VAL A 617 9.37 15.71 -50.71
CA VAL A 617 9.73 15.00 -51.95
C VAL A 617 11.20 14.56 -51.96
N LEU A 618 12.02 15.18 -51.12
CA LEU A 618 13.44 14.88 -50.93
C LEU A 618 13.77 13.37 -50.78
N PRO A 619 13.03 12.54 -50.02
CA PRO A 619 13.33 11.11 -49.91
C PRO A 619 13.33 10.32 -51.23
N ARG A 620 12.55 10.75 -52.24
CA ARG A 620 12.54 10.11 -53.57
C ARG A 620 13.81 10.45 -54.36
N LEU A 621 14.25 11.71 -54.27
CA LEU A 621 15.49 12.19 -54.88
C LEU A 621 16.71 11.53 -54.22
N TYR A 622 16.63 11.27 -52.91
CA TYR A 622 17.67 10.57 -52.14
C TYR A 622 17.82 9.11 -52.58
N PHE A 623 16.69 8.43 -52.79
CA PHE A 623 16.69 7.09 -53.37
C PHE A 623 17.27 7.09 -54.78
N GLN A 624 16.93 8.06 -55.63
CA GLN A 624 17.49 8.18 -56.99
C GLN A 624 19.02 8.40 -56.99
N MET A 625 19.55 9.29 -56.15
CA MET A 625 21.01 9.44 -55.98
C MET A 625 21.68 8.16 -55.48
N GLY A 626 21.03 7.42 -54.56
CA GLY A 626 21.53 6.14 -54.07
C GLY A 626 21.49 5.00 -55.11
N VAL A 627 20.54 5.04 -56.04
CA VAL A 627 20.46 4.11 -57.19
C VAL A 627 21.55 4.41 -58.21
N GLU A 628 21.80 5.68 -58.55
CA GLU A 628 22.90 6.07 -59.45
C GLU A 628 24.28 5.79 -58.84
N ALA A 629 24.44 5.94 -57.52
CA ALA A 629 25.62 5.50 -56.79
C ALA A 629 25.73 3.96 -56.65
N GLY A 630 24.73 3.19 -57.10
CA GLY A 630 24.56 1.77 -56.77
C GLY A 630 25.70 0.85 -57.22
N SER A 631 26.42 1.18 -58.29
CA SER A 631 27.61 0.42 -58.76
C SER A 631 28.80 0.50 -57.80
N TYR A 632 28.83 1.50 -56.91
CA TYR A 632 29.88 1.74 -55.93
C TYR A 632 29.63 1.09 -54.56
N PHE A 633 28.47 0.44 -54.35
CA PHE A 633 28.10 -0.21 -53.10
C PHE A 633 27.65 -1.67 -53.31
N GLU A 634 27.94 -2.58 -52.38
CA GLU A 634 27.48 -3.99 -52.49
C GLU A 634 25.96 -4.14 -52.27
N GLY A 635 25.30 -3.07 -51.80
CA GLY A 635 23.86 -2.91 -51.73
C GLY A 635 23.52 -1.49 -51.23
N HIS A 636 22.31 -1.01 -51.49
CA HIS A 636 21.90 0.35 -51.12
C HIS A 636 22.12 0.62 -49.61
N PRO A 637 22.98 1.59 -49.22
CA PRO A 637 23.39 1.79 -47.82
C PRO A 637 22.25 1.86 -46.81
N ASP A 638 21.19 2.58 -47.13
CA ASP A 638 20.06 2.78 -46.22
C ASP A 638 19.22 1.52 -46.03
N SER A 639 19.11 0.68 -47.08
CA SER A 639 18.47 -0.64 -46.98
C SER A 639 19.31 -1.64 -46.15
N VAL A 640 20.64 -1.58 -46.25
CA VAL A 640 21.55 -2.40 -45.43
C VAL A 640 21.48 -1.99 -43.96
N ARG A 641 21.58 -0.69 -43.65
CA ARG A 641 21.40 -0.16 -42.29
C ARG A 641 20.05 -0.56 -41.70
N HIS A 642 18.96 -0.38 -42.46
CA HIS A 642 17.61 -0.70 -41.99
C HIS A 642 17.45 -2.20 -41.68
N ARG A 643 17.94 -3.10 -42.55
CA ARG A 643 17.90 -4.55 -42.30
C ARG A 643 18.60 -4.93 -40.99
N TRP A 644 19.83 -4.47 -40.76
CA TRP A 644 20.59 -4.78 -39.54
C TRP A 644 19.95 -4.17 -38.28
N LEU A 645 19.38 -2.96 -38.40
CA LEU A 645 18.61 -2.33 -37.33
C LEU A 645 17.35 -3.13 -36.98
N VAL A 646 16.61 -3.62 -37.97
CA VAL A 646 15.43 -4.49 -37.76
C VAL A 646 15.82 -5.83 -37.13
N PHE A 647 16.90 -6.48 -37.58
CA PHE A 647 17.39 -7.72 -36.94
C PHE A 647 17.76 -7.51 -35.47
N GLY A 648 18.45 -6.42 -35.14
CA GLY A 648 18.76 -6.07 -33.75
C GLY A 648 17.51 -5.77 -32.92
N GLN A 649 16.51 -5.09 -33.48
CA GLN A 649 15.21 -4.85 -32.83
C GLN A 649 14.44 -6.16 -32.57
N LEU A 650 14.42 -7.09 -33.54
CA LEU A 650 13.79 -8.40 -33.37
C LEU A 650 14.44 -9.21 -32.25
N LEU A 651 15.77 -9.15 -32.08
CA LEU A 651 16.46 -9.77 -30.96
C LEU A 651 16.09 -9.16 -29.60
N VAL A 652 15.94 -7.83 -29.53
CA VAL A 652 15.47 -7.16 -28.29
C VAL A 652 14.02 -7.51 -27.97
N LEU A 653 13.15 -7.63 -28.98
CA LEU A 653 11.77 -8.09 -28.79
C LEU A 653 11.70 -9.56 -28.35
N ALA A 654 12.51 -10.44 -28.96
CA ALA A 654 12.64 -11.84 -28.56
C ALA A 654 13.15 -11.96 -27.11
N ALA A 655 14.12 -11.13 -26.71
CA ALA A 655 14.58 -11.03 -25.32
C ALA A 655 13.45 -10.61 -24.35
N GLY A 656 12.59 -9.68 -24.76
CA GLY A 656 11.40 -9.29 -23.99
C GLY A 656 10.42 -10.46 -23.79
N VAL A 657 10.13 -11.23 -24.86
CA VAL A 657 9.27 -12.42 -24.79
C VAL A 657 9.90 -13.51 -23.90
N LEU A 658 11.19 -13.79 -24.06
CA LEU A 658 11.94 -14.74 -23.21
C LEU A 658 11.97 -14.30 -21.75
N GLY A 659 12.10 -12.99 -21.48
CA GLY A 659 12.04 -12.42 -20.15
C GLY A 659 10.67 -12.59 -19.49
N CYS A 660 9.58 -12.29 -20.21
CA CYS A 660 8.21 -12.50 -19.72
C CYS A 660 7.90 -13.98 -19.48
N TRP A 661 8.32 -14.87 -20.39
CA TRP A 661 8.17 -16.32 -20.22
C TRP A 661 8.97 -16.82 -19.00
N SER A 662 10.24 -16.42 -18.88
CA SER A 662 11.08 -16.82 -17.76
C SER A 662 10.61 -16.25 -16.41
N LEU A 663 10.02 -15.06 -16.40
CA LEU A 663 9.34 -14.53 -15.21
C LEU A 663 8.14 -15.42 -14.86
N PHE A 664 7.22 -15.64 -15.80
CA PHE A 664 6.01 -16.43 -15.54
C PHE A 664 6.31 -17.86 -15.07
N SER A 665 7.30 -18.52 -15.67
CA SER A 665 7.66 -19.91 -15.34
C SER A 665 8.54 -20.07 -14.08
N PHE A 666 9.29 -19.05 -13.65
CA PHE A 666 10.31 -19.21 -12.59
C PHE A 666 10.30 -18.15 -11.48
N LEU A 667 9.28 -17.28 -11.40
CA LEU A 667 9.24 -16.12 -10.49
C LEU A 667 9.55 -16.46 -9.02
N GLY A 668 8.86 -17.46 -8.46
CA GLY A 668 9.01 -17.86 -7.06
C GLY A 668 10.30 -18.64 -6.78
N ALA A 669 10.74 -19.45 -7.75
CA ALA A 669 11.87 -20.36 -7.57
C ALA A 669 13.24 -19.68 -7.75
N MET A 670 13.42 -18.86 -8.78
CA MET A 670 14.76 -18.39 -9.19
C MET A 670 15.09 -16.95 -8.76
N GLY A 671 14.07 -16.10 -8.58
CA GLY A 671 14.26 -14.66 -8.41
C GLY A 671 14.77 -13.97 -9.69
N TRP A 672 15.42 -12.80 -9.55
CA TRP A 672 15.82 -11.96 -10.68
C TRP A 672 16.84 -12.61 -11.63
N LEU A 673 17.62 -13.59 -11.16
CA LEU A 673 18.62 -14.32 -11.95
C LEU A 673 18.00 -15.13 -13.11
N ALA A 674 16.70 -15.46 -13.05
CA ALA A 674 15.97 -16.07 -14.17
C ALA A 674 16.05 -15.23 -15.45
N LEU A 675 16.12 -13.89 -15.31
CA LEU A 675 16.19 -12.96 -16.44
C LEU A 675 17.57 -12.87 -17.09
N ALA A 676 18.63 -13.46 -16.51
CA ALA A 676 19.99 -13.29 -17.02
C ALA A 676 20.18 -13.72 -18.50
N PRO A 677 19.60 -14.83 -18.99
CA PRO A 677 19.62 -15.17 -20.42
C PRO A 677 18.92 -14.13 -21.30
N ALA A 678 17.77 -13.61 -20.86
CA ALA A 678 17.03 -12.57 -21.58
C ALA A 678 17.84 -11.27 -21.68
N PHE A 679 18.49 -10.84 -20.60
CA PHE A 679 19.40 -9.68 -20.63
C PHE A 679 20.60 -9.90 -21.57
N GLY A 680 21.16 -11.11 -21.64
CA GLY A 680 22.21 -11.47 -22.60
C GLY A 680 21.77 -11.29 -24.06
N VAL A 681 20.57 -11.79 -24.42
CA VAL A 681 20.01 -11.62 -25.78
C VAL A 681 19.68 -10.15 -26.07
N ALA A 682 19.13 -9.41 -25.10
CA ALA A 682 18.84 -7.99 -25.26
C ALA A 682 20.11 -7.17 -25.54
N ALA A 683 21.19 -7.44 -24.80
CA ALA A 683 22.49 -6.79 -25.00
C ALA A 683 23.09 -7.11 -26.38
N ALA A 684 22.98 -8.35 -26.86
CA ALA A 684 23.40 -8.73 -28.21
C ALA A 684 22.62 -7.96 -29.29
N GLY A 685 21.30 -7.81 -29.12
CA GLY A 685 20.45 -6.99 -30.00
C GLY A 685 20.82 -5.50 -29.98
N ILE A 686 21.11 -4.94 -28.81
CA ILE A 686 21.58 -3.55 -28.66
C ILE A 686 22.96 -3.34 -29.31
N ALA A 687 23.87 -4.31 -29.20
CA ALA A 687 25.16 -4.28 -29.88
C ALA A 687 24.98 -4.22 -31.40
N LEU A 688 24.11 -5.09 -31.96
CA LEU A 688 23.76 -5.10 -33.39
C LEU A 688 23.12 -3.78 -33.86
N ILE A 689 22.19 -3.20 -33.09
CA ILE A 689 21.63 -1.87 -33.38
C ILE A 689 22.72 -0.80 -33.36
N SER A 690 23.70 -0.89 -32.46
CA SER A 690 24.77 0.11 -32.33
C SER A 690 25.70 0.10 -33.54
N ILE A 691 26.09 -1.09 -34.02
CA ILE A 691 26.96 -1.25 -35.20
C ILE A 691 26.23 -1.09 -36.54
N SER A 692 24.88 -1.19 -36.58
CA SER A 692 24.11 -1.19 -37.84
C SER A 692 24.39 0.02 -38.76
N ARG A 693 24.78 1.16 -38.18
CA ARG A 693 25.18 2.38 -38.90
C ARG A 693 26.41 2.18 -39.81
N TRP A 694 27.32 1.28 -39.43
CA TRP A 694 28.61 0.97 -40.08
C TRP A 694 28.58 -0.37 -40.83
N MET A 695 27.38 -0.86 -41.19
CA MET A 695 27.19 -2.09 -41.96
C MET A 695 27.12 -1.93 -43.50
N PRO A 696 26.86 -0.74 -44.09
CA PRO A 696 27.09 -0.55 -45.53
C PRO A 696 28.54 -0.79 -45.91
N LYS A 697 28.75 -1.27 -47.13
CA LYS A 697 30.07 -1.61 -47.66
C LYS A 697 30.18 -1.19 -49.12
N ARG A 698 31.27 -0.50 -49.46
CA ARG A 698 31.62 -0.11 -50.83
C ARG A 698 32.12 -1.31 -51.63
N THR A 699 31.87 -1.30 -52.95
CA THR A 699 32.56 -2.20 -53.88
C THR A 699 34.03 -1.77 -54.02
N ALA A 700 34.90 -2.63 -54.53
CA ALA A 700 36.29 -2.27 -54.83
C ALA A 700 36.39 -1.05 -55.78
N LEU A 701 35.45 -0.93 -56.72
CA LEU A 701 35.27 0.26 -57.56
C LEU A 701 34.97 1.49 -56.69
N GLY A 702 33.97 1.39 -55.79
CA GLY A 702 33.56 2.46 -54.89
C GLY A 702 34.64 2.96 -53.95
N VAL A 703 35.47 2.07 -53.38
CA VAL A 703 36.61 2.47 -52.55
C VAL A 703 37.63 3.24 -53.39
N SER A 704 38.05 2.69 -54.54
CA SER A 704 39.05 3.33 -55.41
C SER A 704 38.60 4.70 -55.93
N GLU A 705 37.31 4.88 -56.22
CA GLU A 705 36.75 6.13 -56.72
C GLU A 705 36.58 7.14 -55.58
N ALA A 706 36.09 6.70 -54.40
CA ALA A 706 36.03 7.53 -53.20
C ALA A 706 37.41 8.09 -52.81
N ASP A 707 38.49 7.30 -52.93
CA ASP A 707 39.83 7.76 -52.59
C ASP A 707 40.38 8.81 -53.58
N LYS A 708 40.04 8.74 -54.87
CA LYS A 708 40.32 9.81 -55.84
C LYS A 708 39.56 11.09 -55.48
N TRP A 709 38.27 10.99 -55.13
CA TRP A 709 37.48 12.15 -54.70
C TRP A 709 37.97 12.74 -53.38
N ARG A 710 38.50 11.93 -52.46
CA ARG A 710 39.22 12.40 -51.24
C ARG A 710 40.55 13.09 -51.56
N ALA A 711 41.24 12.70 -52.64
CA ALA A 711 42.45 13.40 -53.11
C ALA A 711 42.12 14.76 -53.76
N PHE A 712 41.04 14.83 -54.56
CA PHE A 712 40.52 16.08 -55.09
C PHE A 712 39.98 17.02 -53.99
N GLN A 713 39.28 16.47 -52.98
CA GLN A 713 38.87 17.22 -51.79
C GLN A 713 40.07 17.83 -51.05
N ARG A 714 41.15 17.07 -50.84
CA ARG A 714 42.40 17.58 -50.24
C ARG A 714 43.00 18.73 -51.05
N TYR A 715 43.00 18.64 -52.38
CA TYR A 715 43.43 19.72 -53.26
C TYR A 715 42.56 20.99 -53.11
N LEU A 716 41.23 20.87 -53.05
CA LEU A 716 40.34 22.02 -52.85
C LEU A 716 40.50 22.66 -51.45
N LEU A 717 40.78 21.86 -50.42
CA LEU A 717 41.02 22.36 -49.06
C LEU A 717 42.39 23.07 -48.94
N ASP A 718 43.40 22.67 -49.73
CA ASP A 718 44.74 23.28 -49.75
C ASP A 718 44.97 24.22 -50.95
N ILE A 719 43.91 24.78 -51.54
CA ILE A 719 43.96 25.71 -52.69
C ILE A 719 44.81 26.99 -52.46
N LYS A 720 45.16 27.29 -51.19
CA LYS A 720 45.93 28.48 -50.81
C LYS A 720 47.42 28.37 -51.18
N SER A 721 47.99 27.17 -51.21
CA SER A 721 49.42 26.91 -51.40
C SER A 721 49.87 26.79 -52.87
N TYR A 722 48.97 26.47 -53.83
CA TYR A 722 49.39 26.04 -55.18
C TYR A 722 48.73 26.73 -56.41
N GLY A 723 47.83 27.71 -56.24
CA GLY A 723 47.03 28.28 -57.36
C GLY A 723 47.34 29.74 -57.75
N ALA A 724 47.47 30.00 -59.05
CA ALA A 724 47.49 31.34 -59.65
C ALA A 724 46.08 31.96 -59.79
N LEU A 725 45.98 33.22 -60.23
CA LEU A 725 44.70 33.95 -60.34
C LEU A 725 43.67 33.22 -61.24
N GLU A 726 44.10 32.74 -62.41
CA GLU A 726 43.25 32.04 -63.38
C GLU A 726 42.68 30.72 -62.84
N SER A 727 43.47 29.94 -62.09
CA SER A 727 42.99 28.69 -61.50
C SER A 727 41.94 28.93 -60.41
N ALA A 728 42.04 30.03 -59.65
CA ALA A 728 41.03 30.39 -58.66
C ALA A 728 39.68 30.79 -59.29
N GLN A 729 39.70 31.48 -60.44
CA GLN A 729 38.47 31.79 -61.20
C GLN A 729 37.86 30.52 -61.82
N LYS A 730 38.67 29.67 -62.46
CA LYS A 730 38.23 28.38 -63.03
C LYS A 730 37.53 27.50 -61.98
N ILE A 731 38.05 27.46 -60.75
CA ILE A 731 37.46 26.66 -59.66
C ILE A 731 36.08 27.18 -59.20
N ILE A 732 35.80 28.49 -59.34
CA ILE A 732 34.49 29.07 -59.03
C ILE A 732 33.50 28.99 -60.19
N ASP A 733 33.98 29.09 -61.43
CA ASP A 733 33.12 29.03 -62.61
C ASP A 733 32.77 27.59 -63.02
N ASP A 734 33.70 26.63 -62.90
CA ASP A 734 33.55 25.26 -63.41
C ASP A 734 33.43 24.16 -62.32
N TYR A 735 33.83 24.43 -61.06
CA TYR A 735 33.93 23.41 -60.00
C TYR A 735 33.27 23.79 -58.66
N PHE A 736 32.42 24.83 -58.62
CA PHE A 736 31.86 25.31 -57.35
C PHE A 736 30.86 24.31 -56.75
N ALA A 737 30.04 23.65 -57.57
CA ALA A 737 29.15 22.58 -57.14
C ALA A 737 29.93 21.43 -56.48
N TYR A 738 31.08 21.03 -57.03
CA TYR A 738 31.97 20.03 -56.41
C TYR A 738 32.58 20.53 -55.10
N ALA A 739 32.97 21.80 -55.01
CA ALA A 739 33.47 22.38 -53.77
C ALA A 739 32.40 22.35 -52.65
N VAL A 740 31.13 22.60 -53.00
CA VAL A 740 29.99 22.44 -52.06
C VAL A 740 29.77 20.98 -51.69
N ALA A 741 29.77 20.04 -52.64
CA ALA A 741 29.61 18.61 -52.39
C ALA A 741 30.66 18.02 -51.43
N LEU A 742 31.88 18.57 -51.48
CA LEU A 742 33.05 18.13 -50.74
C LEU A 742 33.33 18.97 -49.47
N GLY A 743 32.50 19.97 -49.16
CA GLY A 743 32.64 20.81 -47.96
C GLY A 743 33.83 21.77 -47.98
N ALA A 744 34.31 22.15 -49.16
CA ALA A 744 35.44 23.05 -49.39
C ALA A 744 35.01 24.47 -49.81
N GLU A 745 33.70 24.75 -49.90
CA GLU A 745 33.13 25.96 -50.51
C GLU A 745 33.59 27.25 -49.82
N LYS A 746 33.68 27.26 -48.49
CA LYS A 746 34.16 28.43 -47.72
C LYS A 746 35.62 28.76 -48.00
N ILE A 747 36.45 27.74 -48.21
CA ILE A 747 37.88 27.90 -48.47
C ILE A 747 38.11 28.34 -49.92
N ALA A 748 37.38 27.74 -50.88
CA ALA A 748 37.40 28.14 -52.29
C ALA A 748 36.97 29.62 -52.47
N LEU A 749 35.85 30.02 -51.88
CA LEU A 749 35.35 31.40 -51.94
C LEU A 749 36.33 32.40 -51.31
N GLN A 750 36.88 32.08 -50.13
CA GLN A 750 37.85 32.96 -49.47
C GLN A 750 39.14 33.11 -50.31
N ALA A 751 39.64 32.02 -50.90
CA ALA A 751 40.86 32.03 -51.71
C ALA A 751 40.70 32.85 -53.01
N ALA A 752 39.52 32.83 -53.61
CA ALA A 752 39.22 33.64 -54.80
C ALA A 752 38.95 35.12 -54.47
N GLY A 753 38.25 35.41 -53.36
CA GLY A 753 38.00 36.78 -52.91
C GLY A 753 39.28 37.56 -52.59
N GLN A 754 40.27 36.90 -52.00
CA GLN A 754 41.61 37.47 -51.78
C GLN A 754 42.40 37.72 -53.07
N ARG A 755 42.00 37.10 -54.18
CA ARG A 755 42.66 37.17 -55.50
C ARG A 755 41.88 38.03 -56.51
N GLY A 756 40.88 38.80 -56.08
CA GLY A 756 40.18 39.76 -56.95
C GLY A 756 39.34 39.13 -58.07
N ALA A 757 38.88 37.89 -57.87
CA ALA A 757 37.99 37.19 -58.80
C ALA A 757 36.69 37.95 -59.10
N VAL A 758 36.04 37.61 -60.22
CA VAL A 758 34.76 38.19 -60.67
C VAL A 758 33.61 37.25 -60.29
N VAL A 759 32.41 37.82 -60.08
CA VAL A 759 31.21 37.07 -59.68
C VAL A 759 30.93 35.95 -60.70
N PRO A 760 30.65 34.70 -60.27
CA PRO A 760 30.55 33.55 -61.18
C PRO A 760 29.56 33.71 -62.33
N ARG A 761 29.85 33.04 -63.45
CA ARG A 761 29.07 33.13 -64.72
C ARG A 761 27.59 32.83 -64.59
N TRP A 762 27.20 31.94 -63.68
CA TRP A 762 25.81 31.54 -63.41
C TRP A 762 25.01 32.56 -62.57
N THR A 763 25.55 33.75 -62.34
CA THR A 763 24.96 34.78 -61.47
C THR A 763 24.52 36.01 -62.26
N THR A 764 23.34 36.56 -61.93
CA THR A 764 22.85 37.79 -62.54
C THR A 764 22.79 38.93 -61.52
N ALA A 765 23.62 39.96 -61.72
CA ALA A 765 23.59 41.17 -60.90
C ALA A 765 22.30 41.96 -61.18
N ARG A 766 21.55 42.31 -60.11
CA ARG A 766 20.32 43.10 -60.21
C ARG A 766 20.54 44.41 -60.99
N ARG A 767 19.99 44.51 -62.21
CA ARG A 767 19.64 45.81 -62.79
C ARG A 767 18.36 46.31 -62.11
N THR A 768 18.49 47.29 -61.22
CA THR A 768 17.34 47.96 -60.62
C THR A 768 16.62 48.81 -61.66
N TRP A 769 15.38 48.43 -62.03
CA TRP A 769 14.46 49.33 -62.74
C TRP A 769 13.90 50.39 -61.79
N PRO A 770 13.97 51.69 -62.12
CA PRO A 770 13.16 52.70 -61.47
C PRO A 770 11.76 52.71 -62.08
N CYS A 771 10.73 52.45 -61.28
CA CYS A 771 9.35 52.62 -61.72
C CYS A 771 9.01 54.10 -61.89
N SER A 772 8.66 54.51 -63.11
CA SER A 772 7.85 55.70 -63.35
C SER A 772 6.63 55.34 -64.18
N GLN A 773 5.47 55.17 -63.51
CA GLN A 773 4.18 55.35 -64.17
C GLN A 773 3.62 56.74 -63.81
N PRO A 774 2.93 57.43 -64.74
CA PRO A 774 2.49 58.78 -64.50
C PRO A 774 1.23 58.82 -63.63
N SER A 775 1.14 59.83 -62.77
CA SER A 775 -0.07 60.13 -62.01
C SER A 775 -1.23 60.53 -62.94
N GLN A 776 -2.37 59.84 -62.88
CA GLN A 776 -3.64 60.49 -63.19
C GLN A 776 -4.15 61.25 -61.98
N ARG A 777 -4.28 62.58 -62.12
CA ARG A 777 -4.98 63.45 -61.19
C ARG A 777 -6.36 63.78 -61.77
N TRP A 778 -7.41 63.60 -60.96
CA TRP A 778 -8.63 64.39 -61.07
C TRP A 778 -8.56 65.54 -60.05
N PRO A 779 -9.19 66.72 -60.30
CA PRO A 779 -8.97 67.91 -59.50
C PRO A 779 -10.10 68.23 -58.49
N THR A 780 -9.73 68.61 -57.28
CA THR A 780 -10.42 69.62 -56.44
C THR A 780 -9.36 70.28 -55.54
N GLN A 781 -8.96 71.52 -55.85
CA GLN A 781 -9.49 72.80 -55.35
C GLN A 781 -9.22 73.11 -53.86
N ASN A 782 -8.39 74.14 -53.66
CA ASN A 782 -8.31 75.06 -52.50
C ASN A 782 -7.81 74.46 -51.17
N ARG A 783 -7.14 75.21 -50.29
CA ARG A 783 -7.13 76.68 -50.11
C ARG A 783 -5.80 77.19 -49.52
N GLU A 784 -5.51 78.48 -49.73
CA GLU A 784 -4.30 79.19 -49.23
C GLU A 784 -4.38 79.60 -47.75
N ALA A 785 -3.20 79.77 -47.13
CA ALA A 785 -2.80 80.74 -46.07
C ALA A 785 -1.41 80.28 -45.53
N THR A 786 -0.25 80.96 -45.61
CA THR A 786 0.12 82.39 -45.44
C THR A 786 -0.33 82.92 -44.07
N ALA A 787 0.46 83.50 -43.14
CA ALA A 787 1.89 83.86 -43.04
C ALA A 787 2.32 83.70 -41.54
N THR A 788 3.50 84.07 -40.99
CA THR A 788 4.76 84.75 -41.41
C THR A 788 5.90 84.31 -40.42
N PRO A 789 7.18 84.68 -40.60
CA PRO A 789 8.30 84.14 -39.79
C PRO A 789 8.69 85.01 -38.58
N PRO A 790 9.71 84.60 -37.79
CA PRO A 790 10.99 85.30 -37.95
C PRO A 790 12.23 84.38 -38.06
N VAL A 791 13.35 85.01 -38.43
CA VAL A 791 14.68 84.45 -38.72
C VAL A 791 15.41 83.97 -37.46
N ILE A 792 16.12 82.84 -37.54
CA ILE A 792 17.39 82.56 -36.81
C ILE A 792 18.24 81.53 -37.59
N ALA A 793 19.55 81.80 -37.65
CA ALA A 793 20.72 80.98 -38.00
C ALA A 793 20.55 79.63 -38.76
N SER A 794 21.15 79.56 -39.94
CA SER A 794 21.32 78.35 -40.76
C SER A 794 22.42 77.42 -40.24
N GLY A 795 22.10 76.13 -40.08
CA GLY A 795 23.09 75.12 -39.67
C GLY A 795 22.59 73.68 -39.77
N ARG A 796 22.43 73.14 -40.98
CA ARG A 796 22.32 71.69 -41.24
C ARG A 796 22.78 71.36 -42.66
N GLY A 797 23.66 70.37 -42.79
CA GLY A 797 24.29 70.00 -44.06
C GLY A 797 23.36 69.23 -45.01
N GLN A 798 23.72 69.26 -46.30
CA GLN A 798 23.06 68.49 -47.35
C GLN A 798 23.28 66.98 -47.17
N PRO A 799 22.28 66.11 -47.45
CA PRO A 799 22.55 64.71 -47.73
C PRO A 799 23.20 64.61 -49.12
N THR A 800 24.49 64.24 -49.16
CA THR A 800 25.20 63.96 -50.41
C THR A 800 24.71 62.64 -51.02
N ILE A 801 24.01 62.73 -52.16
CA ILE A 801 23.69 61.56 -52.99
C ILE A 801 25.00 61.04 -53.59
N SER A 802 25.47 59.89 -53.09
CA SER A 802 26.58 59.15 -53.70
C SER A 802 26.04 58.18 -54.75
N PRO A 803 26.73 57.96 -55.88
CA PRO A 803 26.33 56.94 -56.85
C PRO A 803 26.45 55.53 -56.24
N PRO A 804 25.62 54.56 -56.67
CA PRO A 804 25.67 53.20 -56.15
C PRO A 804 27.00 52.52 -56.50
N LYS A 805 27.72 52.03 -55.48
CA LYS A 805 28.87 51.14 -55.69
C LYS A 805 28.39 49.79 -56.23
N LEU A 806 29.09 49.28 -57.24
CA LEU A 806 28.98 47.87 -57.65
C LEU A 806 29.38 46.97 -56.46
N PRO A 807 28.68 45.84 -56.24
CA PRO A 807 29.01 44.93 -55.15
C PRO A 807 30.39 44.30 -55.37
N THR A 808 31.21 44.26 -54.33
CA THR A 808 32.51 43.58 -54.35
C THR A 808 32.34 42.07 -54.20
N LEU A 809 33.27 41.26 -54.73
CA LEU A 809 33.20 39.81 -54.57
C LEU A 809 33.21 39.38 -53.08
N GLN A 810 33.85 40.15 -52.19
CA GLN A 810 33.79 39.88 -50.76
C GLN A 810 32.35 40.02 -50.23
N SER A 811 31.65 41.11 -50.58
CA SER A 811 30.24 41.30 -50.16
C SER A 811 29.27 40.25 -50.73
N THR A 812 29.52 39.74 -51.95
CA THR A 812 28.71 38.64 -52.53
C THR A 812 29.10 37.28 -51.94
N SER A 813 30.38 37.05 -51.61
CA SER A 813 30.83 35.89 -50.84
C SER A 813 30.20 35.85 -49.45
N ASP A 814 30.12 37.00 -48.76
CA ASP A 814 29.54 37.09 -47.43
C ASP A 814 28.01 36.93 -47.44
N SER A 815 27.30 37.29 -48.52
CA SER A 815 25.87 36.99 -48.67
C SER A 815 25.61 35.55 -49.13
N LEU A 816 26.42 35.03 -50.04
CA LEU A 816 26.42 33.61 -50.48
C LEU A 816 26.64 32.68 -49.28
N ALA A 817 27.68 32.92 -48.46
CA ALA A 817 27.95 32.14 -47.27
C ALA A 817 26.81 32.19 -46.24
N ARG A 818 26.20 33.37 -46.01
CA ARG A 818 25.04 33.52 -45.13
C ARG A 818 23.81 32.79 -45.67
N SER A 819 23.52 32.88 -46.95
CA SER A 819 22.37 32.19 -47.56
C SER A 819 22.58 30.68 -47.63
N ILE A 820 23.78 30.18 -47.98
CA ILE A 820 24.11 28.76 -47.90
C ILE A 820 23.95 28.26 -46.47
N GLN A 821 24.38 29.01 -45.45
CA GLN A 821 24.19 28.63 -44.06
C GLN A 821 22.71 28.64 -43.65
N SER A 822 21.92 29.62 -44.09
CA SER A 822 20.47 29.70 -43.85
C SER A 822 19.73 28.51 -44.47
N SER A 823 19.97 28.25 -45.76
CA SER A 823 19.39 27.11 -46.48
C SER A 823 19.89 25.77 -45.94
N SER A 824 21.15 25.68 -45.50
CA SER A 824 21.68 24.50 -44.80
C SER A 824 20.99 24.26 -43.46
N ASN A 825 20.67 25.31 -42.70
CA ASN A 825 19.96 25.22 -41.42
C ASN A 825 18.49 24.81 -41.64
N ALA A 826 17.81 25.39 -42.64
CA ALA A 826 16.46 25.01 -43.04
C ALA A 826 16.41 23.56 -43.55
N LEU A 827 17.32 23.18 -44.45
CA LEU A 827 17.45 21.81 -44.91
C LEU A 827 17.82 20.86 -43.75
N SER A 828 18.66 21.27 -42.80
CA SER A 828 19.00 20.46 -41.61
C SER A 828 17.79 20.26 -40.67
N SER A 829 16.93 21.27 -40.51
CA SER A 829 15.72 21.12 -39.69
C SER A 829 14.73 20.17 -40.35
N LEU A 830 14.59 20.24 -41.68
CA LEU A 830 13.76 19.33 -42.46
C LEU A 830 14.33 17.91 -42.54
N LEU A 831 15.63 17.76 -42.75
CA LEU A 831 16.32 16.46 -42.76
C LEU A 831 16.28 15.79 -41.40
N SER A 832 16.43 16.54 -40.31
CA SER A 832 16.24 15.99 -38.96
C SER A 832 14.78 15.58 -38.69
N HIS A 833 13.80 16.21 -39.33
CA HIS A 833 12.39 15.75 -39.31
C HIS A 833 12.17 14.51 -40.20
N ALA A 834 12.71 14.48 -41.42
CA ALA A 834 12.51 13.42 -42.42
C ALA A 834 13.32 12.14 -42.11
N ALA A 835 14.55 12.28 -41.62
CA ALA A 835 15.38 11.16 -41.12
C ALA A 835 14.94 10.64 -39.74
N GLY A 836 13.79 11.08 -39.25
CA GLY A 836 13.17 10.52 -38.05
C GLY A 836 13.90 10.79 -36.74
N SER A 837 14.62 11.92 -36.62
CA SER A 837 15.06 12.34 -35.29
C SER A 837 13.81 12.69 -34.47
N ARG A 838 13.48 11.82 -33.52
CA ARG A 838 12.27 11.91 -32.67
C ARG A 838 12.43 13.04 -31.66
N ASN A 839 12.32 14.28 -32.12
CA ASN A 839 12.24 15.47 -31.29
C ASN A 839 11.12 16.43 -31.71
N THR A 840 10.30 16.05 -32.69
CA THR A 840 9.00 16.67 -32.92
C THR A 840 8.11 16.46 -31.69
N PRO A 841 7.40 17.49 -31.21
CA PRO A 841 6.40 17.30 -30.17
C PRO A 841 5.22 16.51 -30.72
N PHE A 842 4.76 15.48 -30.01
CA PHE A 842 3.49 14.82 -30.31
C PHE A 842 2.40 15.39 -29.40
N SER A 843 1.19 15.54 -29.94
CA SER A 843 0.04 16.04 -29.20
C SER A 843 -1.09 15.03 -29.15
N VAL A 844 -1.63 14.77 -27.97
CA VAL A 844 -2.83 13.94 -27.77
C VAL A 844 -3.98 14.85 -27.36
N ILE A 845 -5.14 14.63 -27.95
CA ILE A 845 -6.40 15.26 -27.52
C ILE A 845 -7.06 14.27 -26.56
N VAL A 846 -7.26 14.70 -25.32
CA VAL A 846 -7.96 13.92 -24.29
C VAL A 846 -9.36 14.49 -24.14
N GLU A 847 -10.37 13.63 -24.29
CA GLU A 847 -11.78 14.00 -24.11
C GLU A 847 -12.32 13.34 -22.84
N GLY A 848 -12.82 14.17 -21.92
CA GLY A 848 -13.40 13.74 -20.66
C GLY A 848 -14.34 14.81 -20.11
N GLY A 849 -15.48 14.41 -19.54
CA GLY A 849 -16.43 15.34 -18.92
C GLY A 849 -17.01 16.42 -19.86
N GLY A 850 -17.07 16.16 -21.17
CA GLY A 850 -17.66 17.07 -22.15
C GLY A 850 -16.77 18.23 -22.62
N LYS A 851 -15.45 18.18 -22.36
CA LYS A 851 -14.47 19.09 -22.98
C LYS A 851 -13.25 18.32 -23.50
N ALA A 852 -12.71 18.80 -24.62
CA ALA A 852 -11.49 18.28 -25.23
C ALA A 852 -10.28 19.15 -24.82
N ALA A 853 -9.21 18.53 -24.32
CA ALA A 853 -7.97 19.20 -23.98
C ALA A 853 -6.82 18.66 -24.84
N LYS A 854 -6.13 19.54 -25.59
CA LYS A 854 -4.98 19.18 -26.42
C LYS A 854 -3.68 19.39 -25.63
N LEU A 855 -3.04 18.29 -25.22
CA LEU A 855 -1.74 18.28 -24.55
C LEU A 855 -0.63 17.96 -25.56
N THR A 856 0.59 18.46 -25.33
CA THR A 856 1.71 18.33 -26.28
C THR A 856 3.04 18.11 -25.56
N TRP A 857 3.79 17.05 -25.94
CA TRP A 857 5.04 16.65 -25.30
C TRP A 857 6.16 16.44 -26.32
N LYS A 858 7.41 16.68 -25.93
CA LYS A 858 8.60 16.31 -26.73
C LYS A 858 8.69 14.79 -26.83
N ALA A 859 9.08 14.25 -27.98
CA ALA A 859 9.19 12.80 -28.17
C ALA A 859 10.28 12.09 -27.32
N SER A 860 11.13 12.84 -26.61
CA SER A 860 12.04 12.33 -25.57
C SER A 860 11.42 12.22 -24.17
N THR A 861 10.13 12.50 -24.01
CA THR A 861 9.42 12.46 -22.71
C THR A 861 9.10 11.01 -22.34
N SER A 862 9.44 10.60 -21.11
CA SER A 862 9.15 9.24 -20.60
C SER A 862 7.64 8.96 -20.57
N THR A 863 7.24 7.74 -20.97
CA THR A 863 5.83 7.28 -21.02
C THR A 863 5.07 7.49 -19.72
N ALA A 864 5.68 7.26 -18.56
CA ALA A 864 5.05 7.49 -17.25
C ALA A 864 4.60 8.94 -17.04
N ARG A 865 5.36 9.92 -17.54
CA ARG A 865 5.03 11.35 -17.44
C ARG A 865 3.89 11.75 -18.38
N VAL A 866 3.89 11.18 -19.60
CA VAL A 866 2.84 11.39 -20.60
C VAL A 866 1.49 10.86 -20.08
N LEU A 867 1.50 9.66 -19.48
CA LEU A 867 0.32 9.07 -18.82
C LEU A 867 -0.17 9.90 -17.64
N GLY A 868 0.73 10.36 -16.77
CA GLY A 868 0.39 11.22 -15.62
C GLY A 868 -0.32 12.52 -16.05
N GLU A 869 0.31 13.29 -16.93
CA GLU A 869 -0.24 14.58 -17.40
C GLU A 869 -1.53 14.40 -18.23
N ALA A 870 -1.70 13.27 -18.94
CA ALA A 870 -2.94 12.95 -19.66
C ALA A 870 -4.11 12.60 -18.72
N MET A 871 -3.87 11.86 -17.63
CA MET A 871 -4.89 11.58 -16.62
C MET A 871 -5.31 12.84 -15.86
N GLU A 872 -4.37 13.73 -15.57
CA GLU A 872 -4.63 15.00 -14.88
C GLU A 872 -5.51 15.94 -15.72
N ALA A 873 -5.32 16.01 -17.04
CA ALA A 873 -6.15 16.85 -17.91
C ALA A 873 -7.54 16.27 -18.22
N GLY A 874 -7.74 14.95 -18.08
CA GLY A 874 -9.07 14.34 -18.09
C GLY A 874 -9.90 14.67 -16.84
N GLY A 875 -9.26 15.10 -15.75
CA GLY A 875 -9.87 15.47 -14.47
C GLY A 875 -10.32 16.93 -14.40
N GLY A 876 -11.43 17.25 -15.05
CA GLY A 876 -11.95 18.63 -15.09
C GLY A 876 -12.71 19.10 -13.84
N SER A 877 -12.04 19.87 -12.97
CA SER A 877 -12.61 20.92 -12.09
C SER A 877 -13.51 20.49 -10.90
N GLY A 878 -13.49 21.17 -9.73
CA GLY A 878 -12.91 22.49 -9.43
C GLY A 878 -12.16 22.56 -8.09
N GLY A 879 -11.31 23.57 -7.93
CA GLY A 879 -10.36 23.66 -6.82
C GLY A 879 -10.12 25.08 -6.30
N GLY A 880 -9.09 25.23 -5.47
CA GLY A 880 -8.65 26.51 -4.91
C GLY A 880 -7.17 26.47 -4.55
N ARG A 881 -6.38 27.38 -5.11
CA ARG A 881 -4.91 27.46 -4.94
C ARG A 881 -4.54 28.10 -3.60
N SER A 882 -3.43 27.65 -3.00
CA SER A 882 -2.45 28.57 -2.38
C SER A 882 -1.04 27.94 -2.36
N SER A 883 -0.03 28.81 -2.26
CA SER A 883 1.39 28.50 -2.49
C SER A 883 2.00 27.52 -1.48
N TYR A 884 2.92 26.67 -1.96
CA TYR A 884 3.90 25.99 -1.11
C TYR A 884 4.88 26.98 -0.49
N GLY A 885 5.30 26.67 0.75
CA GLY A 885 6.49 27.20 1.40
C GLY A 885 7.17 26.09 2.20
N SER A 886 8.43 25.81 1.87
CA SER A 886 9.48 25.11 2.65
C SER A 886 9.14 23.91 3.58
N SER A 887 9.88 22.83 3.30
CA SER A 887 10.61 21.96 4.26
C SER A 887 9.90 20.85 5.09
N SER A 888 10.34 19.63 4.76
CA SER A 888 10.84 18.58 5.69
C SER A 888 9.92 17.48 6.24
N ARG A 889 10.31 16.24 5.88
CA ARG A 889 10.41 15.00 6.67
C ARG A 889 9.14 14.21 7.10
N ARG A 890 9.29 12.90 6.82
CA ARG A 890 8.88 11.70 7.60
C ARG A 890 7.48 11.07 7.38
N SER A 891 7.55 9.83 6.86
CA SER A 891 6.87 8.59 7.29
C SER A 891 5.34 8.54 7.46
N GLY A 892 4.71 7.50 6.89
CA GLY A 892 3.39 7.05 7.34
C GLY A 892 2.69 6.12 6.36
N SER A 893 2.64 4.84 6.71
CA SER A 893 1.91 3.76 6.02
C SER A 893 0.45 4.10 5.67
N PHE A 894 -0.03 3.60 4.52
CA PHE A 894 -1.45 3.43 4.22
C PHE A 894 -1.80 1.94 4.27
N GLY A 895 -2.63 1.53 5.23
CA GLY A 895 -3.33 0.24 5.20
C GLY A 895 -4.68 0.41 4.51
N GLY A 896 -4.90 -0.28 3.38
CA GLY A 896 -6.16 -0.25 2.65
C GLY A 896 -7.03 -1.47 2.96
N GLY A 897 -8.26 -1.24 3.42
CA GLY A 897 -9.28 -2.29 3.52
C GLY A 897 -9.99 -2.52 2.18
N PHE A 898 -10.22 -3.79 1.82
CA PHE A 898 -11.01 -4.17 0.64
C PHE A 898 -12.46 -4.52 0.96
N ARG A 899 -13.30 -4.34 -0.04
CA ARG A 899 -14.77 -4.37 -0.04
C ARG A 899 -15.38 -5.78 0.07
N SER A 900 -16.58 -5.85 0.64
CA SER A 900 -17.64 -6.81 0.27
C SER A 900 -19.01 -6.15 0.53
N SER A 901 -19.71 -5.71 -0.52
CA SER A 901 -20.75 -6.45 -1.25
C SER A 901 -22.17 -6.22 -0.69
N SER A 902 -22.98 -5.51 -1.47
CA SER A 902 -24.38 -5.18 -1.20
C SER A 902 -25.35 -6.35 -1.45
N ARG A 903 -26.41 -6.46 -0.64
CA ARG A 903 -27.75 -6.87 -1.10
C ARG A 903 -28.83 -6.26 -0.20
N SER A 904 -29.89 -5.79 -0.82
CA SER A 904 -30.98 -5.04 -0.21
C SER A 904 -32.24 -5.89 -0.11
N SER A 905 -32.93 -5.85 1.03
CA SER A 905 -34.32 -6.29 1.17
C SER A 905 -35.08 -5.30 2.06
N SER A 906 -36.13 -4.70 1.51
CA SER A 906 -37.00 -3.74 2.20
C SER A 906 -38.03 -4.43 3.07
N GLY A 907 -38.14 -4.02 4.33
CA GLY A 907 -39.25 -4.36 5.23
C GLY A 907 -39.42 -3.25 6.24
N GLY A 908 -40.56 -2.56 6.21
CA GLY A 908 -40.84 -1.46 7.14
C GLY A 908 -41.46 -1.97 8.44
N SER A 909 -41.05 -1.39 9.57
CA SER A 909 -41.78 -1.46 10.84
C SER A 909 -41.49 -0.25 11.71
N SER A 910 -42.35 -0.01 12.69
CA SER A 910 -42.47 1.19 13.50
C SER A 910 -41.31 1.43 14.45
N SER A 911 -40.87 2.69 14.53
CA SER A 911 -39.94 3.15 15.58
C SER A 911 -40.68 3.37 16.91
N ARG A 912 -40.38 2.53 17.91
CA ARG A 912 -40.44 2.91 19.33
C ARG A 912 -39.04 2.82 19.92
N SER A 913 -38.61 3.86 20.60
CA SER A 913 -37.25 4.02 21.12
C SER A 913 -37.15 3.56 22.57
N SER A 914 -36.39 2.50 22.85
CA SER A 914 -35.96 2.13 24.19
C SER A 914 -34.50 2.53 24.39
N SER A 915 -34.25 3.37 25.41
CA SER A 915 -32.92 3.85 25.78
C SER A 915 -32.44 3.17 27.07
N GLY A 916 -32.02 1.91 26.98
CA GLY A 916 -31.42 1.22 28.12
C GLY A 916 -30.04 1.78 28.45
N ARG A 917 -29.91 2.52 29.56
CA ARG A 917 -28.62 2.94 30.12
C ARG A 917 -28.25 2.00 31.27
N ARG A 918 -27.31 1.08 31.02
CA ARG A 918 -26.56 0.37 32.07
C ARG A 918 -25.97 1.38 33.07
N SER A 919 -26.26 1.24 34.36
CA SER A 919 -25.44 1.78 35.43
C SER A 919 -24.90 0.64 36.29
N GLY A 920 -23.73 0.13 35.93
CA GLY A 920 -23.02 -0.85 36.75
C GLY A 920 -22.32 -0.15 37.91
N GLY A 921 -22.89 -0.25 39.11
CA GLY A 921 -22.30 0.23 40.36
C GLY A 921 -21.80 -0.93 41.21
N GLY A 922 -20.59 -1.43 40.93
CA GLY A 922 -19.95 -2.45 41.74
C GLY A 922 -19.51 -1.89 43.10
N GLY A 923 -20.35 -2.04 44.12
CA GLY A 923 -20.02 -1.72 45.50
C GLY A 923 -19.43 -2.93 46.22
N ARG A 924 -18.23 -2.79 46.80
CA ARG A 924 -17.59 -3.82 47.64
C ARG A 924 -18.53 -4.24 48.78
N ARG A 925 -18.72 -5.55 48.94
CA ARG A 925 -19.40 -6.16 50.09
C ARG A 925 -18.40 -7.01 50.86
N GLY A 926 -17.92 -6.50 51.98
CA GLY A 926 -17.30 -7.30 53.02
C GLY A 926 -18.22 -7.26 54.23
N PHE A 927 -18.62 -8.43 54.73
CA PHE A 927 -19.11 -8.55 56.10
C PHE A 927 -17.92 -8.42 57.06
N GLY A 928 -18.16 -7.83 58.23
CA GLY A 928 -17.21 -7.65 59.31
C GLY A 928 -17.94 -7.32 60.61
#